data_AF-A0A3C0VFS4-F1
#
_entry.id   AF-A0A3C0VFS4-F1
#
_cell.length_a   1.000
_cell.length_b   1.000
_cell.length_c   1.000
_cell.angle_alpha   90.00
_cell.angle_beta   90.00
_cell.angle_gamma   90.00
#
_symmetry.space_group_name_H-M   'P 1'
#
loop_
_entity.id
_entity.type
_entity.pdbx_description
1 polymer ?
#
loop_
_entity_poly.entity_id
_entity_poly.type
_entity_poly.pdbx_seq_one_letter_code
_entity_poly.pdbx_strand_id
1 'polypeptide(L)'
;MLCPPGPDTIIRGRNAGGLGRVARPRAPRRSGNPPPARAMPWTAGDRERMTNAAAWWVVGLSFALGALAQAEDRVTLRSGVVRTGRIRDPGRNYIELETPQATDRIAKRDVARIQLGRPAPGENLDSERIELKGGRRIAGEVRESPDGKRIIVRVPGVGEVSYPREEVVRRIPRGEGAAERPSADPEQLAVRIAALVERLGRGGAEADAAEKELRGLGIFAVEPLDGAAQTAAGEAARRIRGVLRAHELRKIVGDELDKELPEIYGEIEAPQPDERIEALKAALLVAPADAVPVVVFVLEDPEEDAAVRSFCVELLRRLNRYRELIDAFYRADAGLAFALAVALGENGVHIGIPCLITALAEDDRRLRALAAEKLEAYTGEDYLPAEDAPAGEWRQAQERYQAWWLAHRDVINERARAMTSRTPQATPQRARAIQYWERGAEEAAKEEYAAAEASFRRALDEDPSYARAGLSLGILLYRHQRRHADAAACLESVVSGRYPDVTDDVYAVAMYHLGAIRRELGDYKDAAEWFKRAIETGKHYIEAYTALGDSYYEWALMSDDLPAARRKEILAQAEATCDAGLQAAAAYEKELVVMPVDPELVRDDGAFSRRDYLRSLKTLRDSLARSRTAFAVSLVRIYLVQGALDKAEARAREAAAQDPSDANLQIALARVFERKGDAASALRHYRAALRLDPENETASHGVFRLGGTTAPREPAPKGAKK
;
A
#
# COMPACT_ATOMS: atom_id res chain seq x y z
N MET A 1 37.80 -2.05 43.51
CA MET A 1 39.08 -2.79 43.59
C MET A 1 38.85 -4.11 42.88
N LEU A 2 39.55 -4.57 41.84
CA LEU A 2 40.72 -4.14 41.09
C LEU A 2 40.60 -4.86 39.72
N CYS A 3 40.76 -4.13 38.62
CA CYS A 3 41.43 -4.62 37.40
C CYS A 3 42.91 -4.18 37.52
N PRO A 4 43.85 -4.60 36.63
CA PRO A 4 44.05 -5.82 35.82
C PRO A 4 45.47 -6.38 36.11
N PRO A 5 46.20 -7.13 35.23
CA PRO A 5 46.85 -6.54 34.04
C PRO A 5 47.06 -7.48 32.81
N GLY A 6 47.20 -6.90 31.61
CA GLY A 6 48.14 -7.40 30.58
C GLY A 6 49.53 -6.77 30.81
N PRO A 7 50.65 -7.22 30.21
CA PRO A 7 50.94 -6.88 28.79
C PRO A 7 51.91 -7.84 28.02
N ASP A 8 51.99 -7.59 26.70
CA ASP A 8 53.10 -7.76 25.72
C ASP A 8 54.36 -8.59 26.04
N THR A 9 54.86 -9.44 25.11
CA THR A 9 56.00 -9.13 24.20
C THR A 9 56.39 -10.29 23.23
N ILE A 10 56.43 -9.93 21.93
CA ILE A 10 57.38 -10.21 20.82
C ILE A 10 58.67 -11.04 21.10
N ILE A 11 59.09 -11.93 20.16
CA ILE A 11 60.40 -11.98 19.42
C ILE A 11 60.88 -13.40 18.99
N ARG A 12 61.07 -13.57 17.66
CA ARG A 12 62.04 -14.38 16.84
C ARG A 12 62.16 -15.90 17.08
N GLY A 13 62.38 -16.75 16.07
CA GLY A 13 62.63 -16.58 14.65
C GLY A 13 63.61 -17.65 14.12
N ARG A 14 63.49 -17.96 12.81
CA ARG A 14 64.53 -18.50 11.88
C ARG A 14 64.98 -19.97 12.08
N ASN A 15 65.32 -20.76 11.07
CA ASN A 15 65.63 -20.53 9.64
C ASN A 15 65.60 -21.89 8.88
N ALA A 16 65.10 -21.92 7.63
CA ALA A 16 65.82 -22.17 6.37
C ALA A 16 65.96 -23.65 5.94
N GLY A 17 65.84 -24.04 4.67
CA GLY A 17 65.60 -23.31 3.42
C GLY A 17 65.33 -24.25 2.23
N GLY A 18 65.00 -23.68 1.06
CA GLY A 18 64.85 -24.42 -0.20
C GLY A 18 64.32 -23.56 -1.34
N LEU A 19 65.20 -23.23 -2.28
CA LEU A 19 65.05 -22.27 -3.39
C LEU A 19 64.05 -22.65 -4.50
N GLY A 20 63.46 -21.65 -5.14
CA GLY A 20 62.81 -21.78 -6.46
C GLY A 20 62.06 -20.52 -6.94
N ARG A 21 62.77 -19.58 -7.58
CA ARG A 21 62.18 -18.45 -8.34
C ARG A 21 61.60 -18.96 -9.68
N VAL A 22 60.60 -18.27 -10.23
CA VAL A 22 60.69 -17.39 -11.44
C VAL A 22 59.29 -16.87 -11.87
N ALA A 23 59.33 -15.71 -12.52
CA ALA A 23 58.32 -14.71 -12.86
C ALA A 23 57.31 -15.04 -13.98
N ARG A 24 56.33 -14.11 -14.10
CA ARG A 24 55.30 -13.91 -15.17
C ARG A 24 55.83 -14.00 -16.61
N PRO A 25 54.94 -14.31 -17.58
CA PRO A 25 54.72 -13.43 -18.76
C PRO A 25 53.22 -13.35 -19.20
N ARG A 26 52.68 -12.22 -19.68
CA ARG A 26 52.65 -11.63 -21.05
C ARG A 26 51.92 -12.45 -22.14
N ALA A 27 51.00 -11.77 -22.84
CA ALA A 27 50.11 -12.23 -23.92
C ALA A 27 50.80 -12.72 -25.21
N PRO A 28 50.09 -13.42 -26.12
CA PRO A 28 50.51 -13.59 -27.51
C PRO A 28 49.57 -12.91 -28.53
N ARG A 29 50.22 -12.31 -29.54
CA ARG A 29 49.71 -12.03 -30.91
C ARG A 29 50.35 -13.03 -31.88
N ARG A 30 49.75 -13.14 -33.07
CA ARG A 30 50.16 -13.81 -34.35
C ARG A 30 49.49 -15.17 -34.57
N SER A 31 49.13 -15.61 -35.78
CA SER A 31 49.05 -15.06 -37.14
C SER A 31 48.53 -16.19 -38.04
N GLY A 32 47.73 -15.91 -39.06
CA GLY A 32 47.41 -16.88 -40.11
C GLY A 32 46.58 -16.29 -41.25
N ASN A 33 47.24 -15.86 -42.33
CA ASN A 33 46.64 -15.52 -43.62
C ASN A 33 46.24 -16.80 -44.37
N PRO A 34 45.16 -16.79 -45.18
CA PRO A 34 45.01 -17.70 -46.30
C PRO A 34 45.63 -17.12 -47.60
N PRO A 35 45.95 -17.97 -48.61
CA PRO A 35 46.79 -17.63 -49.77
C PRO A 35 46.03 -16.90 -50.91
N PRO A 36 46.75 -16.29 -51.86
CA PRO A 36 46.14 -15.50 -52.93
C PRO A 36 45.60 -16.38 -54.07
N ALA A 37 44.33 -16.14 -54.46
CA ALA A 37 43.77 -16.72 -55.68
C ALA A 37 44.26 -15.92 -56.89
N ARG A 38 44.87 -16.63 -57.83
CA ARG A 38 45.44 -16.16 -59.09
C ARG A 38 44.40 -15.44 -59.97
N ALA A 39 44.84 -14.32 -60.52
CA ALA A 39 44.19 -13.65 -61.64
C ALA A 39 44.27 -14.49 -62.93
N MET A 40 43.15 -14.59 -63.65
CA MET A 40 43.12 -14.77 -65.10
C MET A 40 42.27 -13.64 -65.71
N PRO A 41 42.60 -13.20 -66.94
CA PRO A 41 42.21 -11.89 -67.45
C PRO A 41 40.78 -11.89 -68.01
N TRP A 42 40.03 -10.84 -67.71
CA TRP A 42 38.81 -10.52 -68.46
C TRP A 42 39.22 -9.84 -69.77
N THR A 43 38.86 -10.45 -70.89
CA THR A 43 38.90 -9.82 -72.21
C THR A 43 37.87 -8.70 -72.29
N ALA A 44 38.25 -7.60 -72.93
CA ALA A 44 37.40 -6.47 -73.21
C ALA A 44 36.29 -6.84 -74.20
N GLY A 45 35.05 -6.78 -73.74
CA GLY A 45 33.83 -6.99 -74.50
C GLY A 45 32.71 -7.21 -73.49
N ASP A 46 31.63 -6.44 -73.60
CA ASP A 46 30.41 -6.50 -72.77
C ASP A 46 30.34 -5.58 -71.53
N ARG A 47 31.14 -4.51 -71.46
CA ARG A 47 31.06 -3.47 -70.40
C ARG A 47 30.18 -2.24 -70.73
N GLU A 48 29.30 -2.32 -71.73
CA GLU A 48 28.57 -1.13 -72.22
C GLU A 48 27.05 -1.24 -72.37
N ARG A 49 26.36 -2.25 -71.81
CA ARG A 49 24.89 -2.35 -71.95
C ARG A 49 24.04 -2.58 -70.70
N MET A 50 24.58 -2.49 -69.48
CA MET A 50 23.74 -2.69 -68.26
C MET A 50 24.04 -1.76 -67.07
N THR A 51 24.50 -0.52 -67.28
CA THR A 51 24.83 0.40 -66.15
C THR A 51 23.98 1.66 -66.03
N ASN A 52 22.97 1.90 -66.87
CA ASN A 52 22.12 3.11 -66.75
C ASN A 52 20.68 2.89 -66.25
N ALA A 53 20.19 1.64 -66.17
CA ALA A 53 18.83 1.39 -65.66
C ALA A 53 18.79 1.09 -64.14
N ALA A 54 19.82 0.44 -63.59
CA ALA A 54 19.85 0.05 -62.17
C ALA A 54 20.32 1.17 -61.22
N ALA A 55 21.17 2.09 -61.69
CA ALA A 55 21.68 3.19 -60.87
C ALA A 55 20.61 4.25 -60.57
N TRP A 56 19.68 4.51 -61.50
CA TRP A 56 18.54 5.41 -61.28
C TRP A 56 17.49 4.80 -60.35
N TRP A 57 17.32 3.48 -60.38
CA TRP A 57 16.43 2.78 -59.45
C TRP A 57 16.98 2.75 -58.02
N VAL A 58 18.28 2.55 -57.79
CA VAL A 58 18.87 2.52 -56.45
C VAL A 58 19.00 3.91 -55.82
N VAL A 59 19.29 4.95 -56.62
CA VAL A 59 19.28 6.36 -56.15
C VAL A 59 17.85 6.86 -55.93
N GLY A 60 16.90 6.48 -56.80
CA GLY A 60 15.48 6.76 -56.63
C GLY A 60 14.85 6.07 -55.42
N LEU A 61 15.20 4.80 -55.14
CA LEU A 61 14.77 4.10 -53.92
C LEU A 61 15.40 4.72 -52.66
N SER A 62 16.66 5.14 -52.73
CA SER A 62 17.35 5.81 -51.60
C SER A 62 16.81 7.22 -51.33
N PHE A 63 16.41 7.97 -52.36
CA PHE A 63 15.72 9.26 -52.20
C PHE A 63 14.27 9.09 -51.73
N ALA A 64 13.56 8.07 -52.19
CA ALA A 64 12.21 7.75 -51.73
C ALA A 64 12.20 7.26 -50.26
N LEU A 65 13.14 6.37 -49.89
CA LEU A 65 13.36 5.93 -48.50
C LEU A 65 13.86 7.08 -47.60
N GLY A 66 14.68 7.99 -48.14
CA GLY A 66 15.15 9.19 -47.44
C GLY A 66 14.06 10.25 -47.22
N ALA A 67 13.13 10.40 -48.17
CA ALA A 67 11.97 11.28 -48.06
C ALA A 67 10.86 10.69 -47.16
N LEU A 68 10.65 9.36 -47.19
CA LEU A 68 9.78 8.63 -46.25
C LEU A 68 10.31 8.71 -44.81
N ALA A 69 11.64 8.68 -44.61
CA ALA A 69 12.26 8.80 -43.30
C ALA A 69 12.19 10.21 -42.65
N GLN A 70 11.82 11.25 -43.42
CA GLN A 70 11.54 12.61 -42.93
C GLN A 70 10.06 12.86 -42.61
N ALA A 71 9.17 11.94 -43.04
CA ALA A 71 7.74 12.12 -42.89
C ALA A 71 7.19 11.57 -41.58
N GLU A 72 7.75 10.48 -41.03
CA GLU A 72 7.25 9.77 -39.84
C GLU A 72 7.67 10.43 -38.50
N ASP A 73 6.83 10.30 -37.46
CA ASP A 73 7.22 10.72 -36.11
C ASP A 73 8.16 9.68 -35.51
N ARG A 74 9.04 10.13 -34.63
CA ARG A 74 9.96 9.28 -33.89
C ARG A 74 9.67 9.37 -32.41
N VAL A 75 9.48 8.21 -31.79
CA VAL A 75 9.38 8.05 -30.34
C VAL A 75 10.65 7.38 -29.84
N THR A 76 11.44 8.11 -29.06
CA THR A 76 12.58 7.54 -28.34
C THR A 76 12.08 7.07 -26.97
N LEU A 77 12.23 5.79 -26.69
CA LEU A 77 11.91 5.20 -25.38
C LEU A 77 13.06 5.44 -24.39
N ARG A 78 12.76 5.38 -23.09
CA ARG A 78 13.76 5.44 -22.01
C ARG A 78 14.80 4.33 -22.08
N SER A 79 14.47 3.21 -22.72
CA SER A 79 15.40 2.12 -23.03
C SER A 79 16.42 2.47 -24.12
N GLY A 80 16.27 3.60 -24.80
CA GLY A 80 17.07 4.01 -25.96
C GLY A 80 16.55 3.48 -27.30
N VAL A 81 15.52 2.62 -27.29
CA VAL A 81 14.88 2.13 -28.51
C VAL A 81 14.12 3.26 -29.19
N VAL A 82 14.35 3.45 -30.48
CA VAL A 82 13.61 4.42 -31.30
C VAL A 82 12.57 3.67 -32.12
N ARG A 83 11.32 4.09 -32.04
CA ARG A 83 10.22 3.62 -32.88
C ARG A 83 9.75 4.74 -33.79
N THR A 84 9.32 4.39 -35.01
CA THR A 84 8.79 5.36 -35.98
C THR A 84 7.35 5.02 -36.36
N GLY A 85 6.56 6.05 -36.61
CA GLY A 85 5.14 5.94 -36.93
C GLY A 85 4.41 7.25 -36.67
N ARG A 86 3.10 7.28 -36.87
CA ARG A 86 2.25 8.43 -36.56
C ARG A 86 1.83 8.37 -35.10
N ILE A 87 2.16 9.38 -34.32
CA ILE A 87 1.81 9.41 -32.89
C ILE A 87 0.40 9.95 -32.73
N ARG A 88 -0.35 9.34 -31.81
CA ARG A 88 -1.64 9.82 -31.35
C ARG A 88 -1.71 9.73 -29.83
N ASP A 89 -2.33 10.72 -29.20
CA ASP A 89 -2.54 10.71 -27.76
C ASP A 89 -4.05 10.57 -27.43
N PRO A 90 -4.52 9.40 -27.00
CA PRO A 90 -5.92 9.20 -26.61
C PRO A 90 -6.31 9.90 -25.31
N GLY A 91 -5.40 10.62 -24.64
CA GLY A 91 -5.64 11.23 -23.33
C GLY A 91 -5.45 10.27 -22.17
N ARG A 92 -4.89 9.08 -22.40
CA ARG A 92 -4.71 8.00 -21.42
C ARG A 92 -3.25 7.84 -20.98
N ASN A 93 -2.92 6.74 -20.29
CA ASN A 93 -1.57 6.43 -19.87
C ASN A 93 -0.63 5.93 -20.97
N TYR A 94 -1.14 5.75 -22.19
CA TYR A 94 -0.36 5.40 -23.38
C TYR A 94 -0.57 6.39 -24.53
N ILE A 95 0.38 6.38 -25.47
CA ILE A 95 0.22 6.91 -26.82
C ILE A 95 0.04 5.75 -27.80
N GLU A 96 -0.65 6.01 -28.90
CA GLU A 96 -0.76 5.08 -30.02
C GLU A 96 0.29 5.48 -31.08
N LEU A 97 1.07 4.52 -31.55
CA LEU A 97 2.01 4.68 -32.65
C LEU A 97 1.48 3.89 -33.85
N GLU A 98 0.90 4.60 -34.80
CA GLU A 98 0.27 4.04 -35.99
C GLU A 98 1.31 3.88 -37.11
N THR A 99 1.42 2.66 -37.63
CA THR A 99 2.18 2.34 -38.84
C THR A 99 1.21 1.82 -39.90
N PRO A 100 1.59 1.74 -41.18
CA PRO A 100 0.74 1.15 -42.22
C PRO A 100 0.30 -0.30 -41.92
N GLN A 101 1.05 -1.01 -41.07
CA GLN A 101 0.88 -2.44 -40.81
C GLN A 101 0.23 -2.73 -39.44
N ALA A 102 0.47 -1.89 -38.43
CA ALA A 102 0.00 -2.11 -37.06
C ALA A 102 -0.11 -0.80 -36.27
N THR A 103 -0.90 -0.82 -35.19
CA THR A 103 -0.95 0.25 -34.18
C THR A 103 -0.36 -0.29 -32.90
N ASP A 104 0.78 0.25 -32.47
CA ASP A 104 1.42 -0.10 -31.21
C ASP A 104 0.97 0.84 -30.09
N ARG A 105 0.77 0.31 -28.88
CA ARG A 105 0.59 1.13 -27.68
C ARG A 105 1.92 1.29 -26.96
N ILE A 106 2.27 2.52 -26.63
CA ILE A 106 3.49 2.85 -25.89
C ILE A 106 3.07 3.58 -24.63
N ALA A 107 3.39 3.02 -23.45
CA ALA A 107 3.10 3.68 -22.19
C ALA A 107 3.85 5.02 -22.11
N LYS A 108 3.18 6.09 -21.68
CA LYS A 108 3.76 7.44 -21.60
C LYS A 108 4.93 7.52 -20.63
N ARG A 109 4.94 6.68 -19.58
CA ARG A 109 6.08 6.52 -18.68
C ARG A 109 7.36 6.09 -19.39
N ASP A 110 7.24 5.35 -20.50
CA ASP A 110 8.39 4.81 -21.24
C ASP A 110 8.87 5.77 -22.34
N VAL A 111 8.12 6.83 -22.65
CA VAL A 111 8.49 7.83 -23.65
C VAL A 111 9.54 8.77 -23.06
N ALA A 112 10.72 8.83 -23.70
CA ALA A 112 11.79 9.76 -23.35
C ALA A 112 11.74 11.04 -24.19
N ARG A 113 11.46 10.92 -25.51
CA ARG A 113 11.37 12.06 -26.42
C ARG A 113 10.48 11.74 -27.60
N ILE A 114 9.76 12.76 -28.08
CA ILE A 114 9.00 12.72 -29.32
C ILE A 114 9.63 13.71 -30.31
N GLN A 115 9.78 13.30 -31.56
CA GLN A 115 10.14 14.17 -32.68
C GLN A 115 9.09 14.01 -33.77
N LEU A 116 8.36 15.09 -34.06
CA LEU A 116 7.31 15.07 -35.07
C LEU A 116 7.92 15.19 -36.47
N GLY A 117 7.54 14.30 -37.38
CA GLY A 117 7.89 14.37 -38.80
C GLY A 117 7.01 15.38 -39.56
N ARG A 118 7.41 15.79 -40.76
CA ARG A 118 6.55 16.68 -41.57
C ARG A 118 5.48 15.86 -42.31
N PRO A 119 4.19 16.25 -42.28
CA PRO A 119 3.15 15.53 -43.01
C PRO A 119 3.40 15.57 -44.51
N ALA A 120 3.05 14.49 -45.22
CA ALA A 120 3.20 14.43 -46.67
C ALA A 120 2.17 15.35 -47.36
N PRO A 121 2.49 15.92 -48.55
CA PRO A 121 1.53 16.75 -49.29
C PRO A 121 0.23 16.00 -49.58
N GLY A 122 -0.91 16.49 -49.06
CA GLY A 122 -2.23 15.87 -49.23
C GLY A 122 -2.58 14.79 -48.19
N GLU A 123 -1.72 14.53 -47.20
CA GLU A 123 -2.03 13.66 -46.07
C GLU A 123 -3.08 14.31 -45.17
N ASN A 124 -4.31 13.79 -45.19
CA ASN A 124 -5.37 14.24 -44.30
C ASN A 124 -5.37 13.42 -42.99
N LEU A 125 -4.76 14.02 -41.96
CA LEU A 125 -4.64 13.44 -40.62
C LEU A 125 -5.99 13.41 -39.86
N ASP A 126 -7.01 14.11 -40.36
CA ASP A 126 -8.40 14.09 -39.90
C ASP A 126 -9.28 13.22 -40.84
N SER A 127 -8.89 11.96 -41.02
CA SER A 127 -9.65 10.99 -41.83
C SER A 127 -10.54 10.10 -40.97
N GLU A 128 -11.64 9.61 -41.57
CA GLU A 128 -12.48 8.59 -40.97
C GLU A 128 -11.66 7.32 -40.69
N ARG A 129 -12.10 6.54 -39.71
CA ARG A 129 -11.35 5.39 -39.23
C ARG A 129 -12.25 4.18 -39.08
N ILE A 130 -11.66 2.99 -39.16
CA ILE A 130 -12.30 1.76 -38.73
C ILE A 130 -11.48 1.07 -37.64
N GLU A 131 -12.17 0.44 -36.71
CA GLU A 131 -11.58 -0.43 -35.69
C GLU A 131 -11.88 -1.89 -36.03
N LEU A 132 -10.84 -2.71 -36.14
CA LEU A 132 -10.95 -4.14 -36.43
C LEU A 132 -11.02 -4.97 -35.15
N LYS A 133 -11.54 -6.19 -35.24
CA LYS A 133 -11.46 -7.21 -34.19
C LYS A 133 -9.98 -7.45 -33.86
N GLY A 134 -9.61 -7.27 -32.59
CA GLY A 134 -8.22 -7.23 -32.15
C GLY A 134 -7.65 -5.82 -31.90
N GLY A 135 -8.46 -4.77 -32.07
CA GLY A 135 -8.12 -3.40 -31.66
C GLY A 135 -7.28 -2.60 -32.67
N ARG A 136 -6.94 -3.19 -33.82
CA ARG A 136 -6.21 -2.49 -34.89
C ARG A 136 -7.10 -1.42 -35.52
N ARG A 137 -6.60 -0.19 -35.64
CA ARG A 137 -7.33 0.92 -36.28
C ARG A 137 -6.70 1.28 -37.63
N ILE A 138 -7.53 1.65 -38.59
CA ILE A 138 -7.09 2.01 -39.95
C ILE A 138 -7.74 3.32 -40.34
N ALA A 139 -6.90 4.30 -40.68
CA ALA A 139 -7.32 5.62 -41.13
C ALA A 139 -7.42 5.69 -42.66
N GLY A 140 -8.49 6.32 -43.16
CA GLY A 140 -8.69 6.53 -44.59
C GLY A 140 -10.13 6.93 -44.93
N GLU A 141 -10.44 7.11 -46.21
CA GLU A 141 -11.84 7.30 -46.62
C GLU A 141 -12.57 5.96 -46.52
N VAL A 142 -13.59 5.87 -45.65
CA VAL A 142 -14.31 4.62 -45.39
C VAL A 142 -15.58 4.57 -46.24
N ARG A 143 -15.69 3.57 -47.10
CA ARG A 143 -16.88 3.28 -47.91
C ARG A 143 -17.35 1.85 -47.66
N GLU A 144 -18.64 1.61 -47.86
CA GLU A 144 -19.18 0.25 -47.79
C GLU A 144 -19.24 -0.36 -49.18
N SER A 145 -18.97 -1.65 -49.30
CA SER A 145 -19.22 -2.35 -50.57
C SER A 145 -20.71 -2.35 -50.90
N PRO A 146 -21.10 -2.37 -52.18
CA PRO A 146 -22.51 -2.33 -52.57
C PRO A 146 -23.38 -3.46 -52.01
N ASP A 147 -22.76 -4.60 -51.65
CA ASP A 147 -23.40 -5.76 -51.04
C ASP A 147 -23.46 -5.70 -49.51
N GLY A 148 -22.93 -4.65 -48.88
CA GLY A 148 -22.90 -4.46 -47.42
C GLY A 148 -21.98 -5.40 -46.65
N LYS A 149 -21.27 -6.31 -47.34
CA LYS A 149 -20.48 -7.37 -46.69
C LYS A 149 -19.07 -6.93 -46.36
N ARG A 150 -18.58 -5.83 -46.93
CA ARG A 150 -17.20 -5.36 -46.78
C ARG A 150 -17.14 -3.86 -46.52
N ILE A 151 -16.14 -3.47 -45.75
CA ILE A 151 -15.73 -2.08 -45.57
C ILE A 151 -14.48 -1.85 -46.42
N ILE A 152 -14.51 -0.85 -47.30
CA ILE A 152 -13.38 -0.43 -48.13
C ILE A 152 -12.80 0.84 -47.50
N VAL A 153 -11.51 0.81 -47.18
CA VAL A 153 -10.78 1.96 -46.65
C VAL A 153 -9.73 2.39 -47.66
N ARG A 154 -9.83 3.62 -48.14
CA ARG A 154 -8.81 4.23 -49.00
C ARG A 154 -7.72 4.85 -48.14
N VAL A 155 -6.57 4.18 -48.07
CA VAL A 155 -5.42 4.59 -47.26
C VAL A 155 -4.46 5.42 -48.13
N PRO A 156 -4.16 6.68 -47.75
CA PRO A 156 -3.19 7.51 -48.48
C PRO A 156 -1.83 6.80 -48.64
N GLY A 157 -1.28 6.80 -49.86
CA GLY A 157 0.02 6.17 -50.16
C GLY A 157 0.02 4.64 -50.30
N VAL A 158 -1.03 3.94 -49.85
CA VAL A 158 -1.14 2.47 -49.93
C VAL A 158 -2.20 2.01 -50.95
N GLY A 159 -3.31 2.75 -51.08
CA GLY A 159 -4.42 2.41 -51.97
C GLY A 159 -5.69 1.96 -51.22
N GLU A 160 -6.62 1.29 -51.91
CA GLU A 160 -7.85 0.78 -51.30
C GLU A 160 -7.62 -0.60 -50.68
N VAL A 161 -8.01 -0.76 -49.41
CA VAL A 161 -7.93 -2.03 -48.68
C VAL A 161 -9.32 -2.41 -48.19
N SER A 162 -9.71 -3.67 -48.38
CA SER A 162 -11.08 -4.13 -48.13
C SER A 162 -11.15 -5.18 -47.01
N TYR A 163 -11.96 -4.90 -45.99
CA TYR A 163 -12.15 -5.71 -44.79
C TYR A 163 -13.56 -6.32 -44.75
N PRO A 164 -13.73 -7.57 -44.31
CA PRO A 164 -15.05 -8.12 -44.00
C PRO A 164 -15.78 -7.24 -42.96
N ARG A 165 -17.08 -6.96 -43.16
CA ARG A 165 -17.90 -6.16 -42.23
C ARG A 165 -17.86 -6.72 -40.81
N GLU A 166 -17.84 -8.05 -40.69
CA GLU A 166 -17.76 -8.79 -39.43
C GLU A 166 -16.41 -8.66 -38.69
N GLU A 167 -15.35 -8.24 -39.38
CA GLU A 167 -14.08 -7.89 -38.74
C GLU A 167 -14.05 -6.44 -38.26
N VAL A 168 -14.94 -5.57 -38.74
CA VAL A 168 -14.99 -4.17 -38.32
C VAL A 168 -15.91 -4.02 -37.11
N VAL A 169 -15.31 -3.73 -35.96
CA VAL A 169 -16.00 -3.48 -34.68
C VAL A 169 -16.81 -2.20 -34.76
N ARG A 170 -16.21 -1.11 -35.25
CA ARG A 170 -16.90 0.18 -35.44
C ARG A 170 -16.19 1.07 -36.45
N ARG A 171 -16.95 2.04 -36.98
CA ARG A 171 -16.40 3.21 -37.65
C ARG A 171 -16.20 4.31 -36.62
N ILE A 172 -15.07 5.00 -36.68
CA ILE A 172 -14.74 6.12 -35.82
C ILE A 172 -14.78 7.37 -36.72
N PRO A 173 -15.79 8.23 -36.57
CA PRO A 173 -15.89 9.47 -37.33
C PRO A 173 -14.76 10.45 -36.98
N ARG A 174 -14.59 11.45 -37.83
CA ARG A 174 -13.66 12.57 -37.62
C ARG A 174 -13.92 13.27 -36.29
N GLY A 175 -12.86 13.64 -35.57
CA GLY A 175 -12.95 14.35 -34.29
C GLY A 175 -13.40 13.55 -33.06
N GLU A 176 -13.66 12.24 -33.16
CA GLU A 176 -14.07 11.43 -32.00
C GLU A 176 -12.85 10.81 -31.27
N GLY A 177 -12.63 11.24 -30.02
CA GLY A 177 -12.01 10.43 -28.96
C GLY A 177 -10.49 10.39 -28.80
N ALA A 178 -9.72 11.39 -29.23
CA ALA A 178 -8.31 11.54 -28.85
C ALA A 178 -7.83 12.99 -29.05
N ALA A 179 -6.75 13.39 -28.38
CA ALA A 179 -5.94 14.51 -28.83
C ALA A 179 -5.39 14.14 -30.22
N GLU A 180 -6.07 14.60 -31.27
CA GLU A 180 -5.59 14.44 -32.63
C GLU A 180 -4.22 15.08 -32.70
N ARG A 181 -3.25 14.37 -33.30
CA ARG A 181 -2.03 15.01 -33.74
C ARG A 181 -2.49 16.19 -34.62
N PRO A 182 -2.27 17.44 -34.18
CA PRO A 182 -2.80 18.58 -34.91
C PRO A 182 -2.23 18.52 -36.33
N SER A 183 -3.08 18.74 -37.33
CA SER A 183 -2.74 18.67 -38.77
C SER A 183 -1.65 19.65 -39.23
N ALA A 184 -1.09 20.39 -38.28
CA ALA A 184 -0.16 21.48 -38.44
C ALA A 184 1.28 20.95 -38.50
N ASP A 185 2.10 21.57 -39.35
CA ASP A 185 3.56 21.45 -39.31
C ASP A 185 4.03 21.66 -37.85
N PRO A 186 5.05 20.90 -37.35
CA PRO A 186 5.66 21.17 -36.05
C PRO A 186 5.89 22.66 -35.72
N GLU A 187 6.27 23.47 -36.72
CA GLU A 187 6.44 24.92 -36.57
C GLU A 187 5.11 25.66 -36.31
N GLN A 188 4.05 25.29 -37.03
CA GLN A 188 2.71 25.86 -36.85
C GLN A 188 2.08 25.43 -35.53
N LEU A 189 2.34 24.19 -35.08
CA LEU A 189 1.92 23.71 -33.77
C LEU A 189 2.58 24.52 -32.65
N ALA A 190 3.87 24.78 -32.76
CA ALA A 190 4.59 25.61 -31.79
C ALA A 190 4.00 27.03 -31.73
N VAL A 191 3.70 27.65 -32.88
CA VAL A 191 3.04 28.97 -32.95
C VAL A 191 1.64 28.94 -32.30
N ARG A 192 0.85 27.89 -32.57
CA ARG A 192 -0.48 27.73 -31.95
C ARG A 192 -0.39 27.61 -30.44
N ILE A 193 0.53 26.79 -29.92
CA ILE A 193 0.71 26.63 -28.47
C ILE A 193 1.17 27.95 -27.84
N ALA A 194 2.08 28.69 -28.47
CA ALA A 194 2.50 30.01 -28.00
C ALA A 194 1.30 30.99 -27.90
N ALA A 195 0.43 31.02 -28.91
CA ALA A 195 -0.78 31.85 -28.89
C ALA A 195 -1.78 31.42 -27.79
N LEU A 196 -1.90 30.12 -27.50
CA LEU A 196 -2.72 29.62 -26.39
C LEU A 196 -2.14 30.03 -25.03
N VAL A 197 -0.82 29.95 -24.87
CA VAL A 197 -0.12 30.40 -23.66
C VAL A 197 -0.34 31.89 -23.41
N GLU A 198 -0.30 32.74 -24.45
CA GLU A 198 -0.61 34.17 -24.30
C GLU A 198 -2.05 34.41 -23.82
N ARG A 199 -3.01 33.61 -24.29
CA ARG A 199 -4.42 33.69 -23.87
C ARG A 199 -4.64 33.27 -22.42
N LEU A 200 -3.83 32.35 -21.88
CA LEU A 200 -3.90 31.97 -20.46
C LEU A 200 -3.65 33.18 -19.53
N GLY A 201 -2.85 34.15 -19.96
CA GLY A 201 -2.56 35.36 -19.18
C GLY A 201 -3.69 36.40 -19.18
N ARG A 202 -4.72 36.23 -20.01
CA ARG A 202 -5.83 37.20 -20.16
C ARG A 202 -6.97 36.96 -19.16
N GLY A 203 -7.00 35.81 -18.49
CA GLY A 203 -8.00 35.44 -17.49
C GLY A 203 -9.40 35.17 -18.06
N GLY A 204 -10.30 34.69 -17.21
CA GLY A 204 -11.72 34.44 -17.55
C GLY A 204 -11.94 33.37 -18.63
N ALA A 205 -13.03 33.49 -19.38
CA ALA A 205 -13.47 32.49 -20.34
C ALA A 205 -12.47 32.22 -21.49
N GLU A 206 -11.65 33.22 -21.86
CA GLU A 206 -10.59 33.04 -22.87
C GLU A 206 -9.48 32.11 -22.36
N ALA A 207 -9.10 32.24 -21.08
CA ALA A 207 -8.11 31.40 -20.43
C ALA A 207 -8.65 29.98 -20.23
N ASP A 208 -9.91 29.82 -19.84
CA ASP A 208 -10.54 28.50 -19.69
C ASP A 208 -10.61 27.74 -21.02
N ALA A 209 -10.97 28.44 -22.11
CA ALA A 209 -10.98 27.86 -23.44
C ALA A 209 -9.57 27.47 -23.91
N ALA A 210 -8.57 28.32 -23.65
CA ALA A 210 -7.18 28.04 -24.00
C ALA A 210 -6.62 26.85 -23.19
N GLU A 211 -6.92 26.77 -21.89
CA GLU A 211 -6.51 25.66 -21.04
C GLU A 211 -7.13 24.33 -21.51
N LYS A 212 -8.43 24.34 -21.82
CA LYS A 212 -9.13 23.17 -22.37
C LYS A 212 -8.49 22.69 -23.67
N GLU A 213 -8.14 23.62 -24.55
CA GLU A 213 -7.47 23.31 -25.82
C GLU A 213 -6.08 22.72 -25.59
N LEU A 214 -5.29 23.29 -24.67
CA LEU A 214 -3.96 22.78 -24.31
C LEU A 214 -4.02 21.38 -23.70
N ARG A 215 -4.96 21.10 -22.78
CA ARG A 215 -5.20 19.74 -22.24
C ARG A 215 -5.57 18.75 -23.35
N GLY A 216 -6.31 19.24 -24.34
CA GLY A 216 -6.72 18.51 -25.54
C GLY A 216 -5.60 18.25 -26.55
N LEU A 217 -4.44 18.91 -26.44
CA LEU A 217 -3.26 18.62 -27.26
C LEU A 217 -2.40 17.47 -26.68
N GLY A 218 -2.63 17.07 -25.42
CA GLY A 218 -1.97 15.91 -24.84
C GLY A 218 -0.44 16.05 -24.79
N ILE A 219 0.25 14.95 -25.08
CA ILE A 219 1.71 14.85 -25.04
C ILE A 219 2.42 15.86 -25.95
N PHE A 220 1.75 16.37 -26.99
CA PHE A 220 2.31 17.34 -27.92
C PHE A 220 2.48 18.74 -27.33
N ALA A 221 1.74 19.06 -26.25
CA ALA A 221 1.87 20.35 -25.58
C ALA A 221 2.99 20.37 -24.52
N VAL A 222 3.49 19.21 -24.07
CA VAL A 222 4.38 19.10 -22.90
C VAL A 222 5.68 19.87 -23.08
N GLU A 223 6.47 19.58 -24.13
CA GLU A 223 7.78 20.22 -24.34
C GLU A 223 7.68 21.75 -24.55
N PRO A 224 6.75 22.28 -25.35
CA PRO A 224 6.55 23.73 -25.45
C PRO A 224 6.07 24.38 -24.14
N LEU A 225 5.20 23.72 -23.38
CA LEU A 225 4.69 24.22 -22.11
C LEU A 225 5.77 24.21 -21.02
N ASP A 226 6.67 23.23 -21.00
CA ASP A 226 7.83 23.21 -20.09
C ASP A 226 8.72 24.44 -20.30
N GLY A 227 8.92 24.85 -21.56
CA GLY A 227 9.64 26.09 -21.90
C GLY A 227 8.87 27.34 -21.45
N ALA A 228 7.56 27.39 -21.67
CA ALA A 228 6.71 28.50 -21.25
C ALA A 228 6.59 28.63 -19.72
N ALA A 229 6.60 27.51 -18.99
CA ALA A 229 6.51 27.48 -17.53
C ALA A 229 7.70 28.19 -16.86
N GLN A 230 8.85 28.27 -17.52
CA GLN A 230 10.04 28.94 -17.00
C GLN A 230 9.95 30.47 -17.03
N THR A 231 9.10 31.03 -17.90
CA THR A 231 8.99 32.48 -18.11
C THR A 231 7.63 33.07 -17.71
N ALA A 232 6.60 32.22 -17.61
CA ALA A 232 5.27 32.64 -17.21
C ALA A 232 5.21 33.05 -15.72
N ALA A 233 4.36 34.03 -15.41
CA ALA A 233 4.07 34.47 -14.05
C ALA A 233 2.55 34.56 -13.80
N GLY A 234 2.15 34.61 -12.52
CA GLY A 234 0.76 34.82 -12.12
C GLY A 234 -0.18 33.69 -12.56
N GLU A 235 -1.36 34.06 -13.06
CA GLU A 235 -2.43 33.12 -13.46
C GLU A 235 -1.98 32.20 -14.60
N ALA A 236 -1.25 32.72 -15.59
CA ALA A 236 -0.75 31.92 -16.71
C ALA A 236 0.16 30.78 -16.22
N ALA A 237 1.08 31.07 -15.29
CA ALA A 237 1.97 30.07 -14.72
C ALA A 237 1.21 28.96 -13.98
N ARG A 238 0.16 29.34 -13.22
CA ARG A 238 -0.68 28.38 -12.50
C ARG A 238 -1.41 27.44 -13.46
N ARG A 239 -2.04 27.99 -14.50
CA ARG A 239 -2.77 27.20 -15.50
C ARG A 239 -1.83 26.29 -16.30
N ILE A 240 -0.65 26.76 -16.69
CA ILE A 240 0.38 25.94 -17.35
C ILE A 240 0.78 24.75 -16.47
N ARG A 241 1.04 24.99 -15.16
CA ARG A 241 1.33 23.91 -14.21
C ARG A 241 0.18 22.91 -14.13
N GLY A 242 -1.07 23.37 -14.10
CA GLY A 242 -2.24 22.50 -14.11
C GLY A 242 -2.29 21.58 -15.33
N VAL A 243 -2.03 22.11 -16.53
CA VAL A 243 -1.97 21.31 -17.77
C VAL A 243 -0.84 20.29 -17.73
N LEU A 244 0.37 20.71 -17.30
CA LEU A 244 1.53 19.82 -17.18
C LEU A 244 1.29 18.72 -16.13
N ARG A 245 0.65 19.06 -15.01
CA ARG A 245 0.26 18.12 -13.95
C ARG A 245 -0.70 17.05 -14.49
N ALA A 246 -1.70 17.44 -15.28
CA ALA A 246 -2.61 16.50 -15.95
C ALA A 246 -1.86 15.49 -16.84
N HIS A 247 -0.83 15.95 -17.56
CA HIS A 247 0.00 15.09 -18.38
C HIS A 247 0.91 14.17 -17.55
N GLU A 248 1.37 14.62 -16.40
CA GLU A 248 2.17 13.81 -15.48
C GLU A 248 1.33 12.72 -14.81
N LEU A 249 0.09 13.02 -14.42
CA LEU A 249 -0.85 12.01 -13.91
C LEU A 249 -1.01 10.86 -14.91
N ARG A 250 -1.11 11.17 -16.21
CA ARG A 250 -1.16 10.16 -17.28
C ARG A 250 0.10 9.30 -17.38
N LYS A 251 1.27 9.74 -16.92
CA LYS A 251 2.46 8.89 -16.87
C LYS A 251 2.47 7.96 -15.66
N ILE A 252 1.84 8.41 -14.57
CA ILE A 252 1.87 7.75 -13.27
C ILE A 252 0.80 6.66 -13.14
N VAL A 253 -0.38 6.89 -13.73
CA VAL A 253 -1.48 5.91 -13.74
C VAL A 253 -1.04 4.63 -14.45
N GLY A 254 -1.06 3.51 -13.72
CA GLY A 254 -0.70 2.20 -14.25
C GLY A 254 -1.80 1.56 -15.11
N ASP A 255 -1.45 0.46 -15.77
CA ASP A 255 -2.28 -0.15 -16.79
C ASP A 255 -3.54 -0.83 -16.21
N GLU A 256 -3.46 -1.35 -14.97
CA GLU A 256 -4.62 -1.93 -14.29
C GLU A 256 -5.60 -0.82 -13.92
N LEU A 257 -5.10 0.31 -13.43
CA LEU A 257 -5.91 1.45 -13.05
C LEU A 257 -6.58 2.15 -14.27
N ASP A 258 -5.86 2.36 -15.39
CA ASP A 258 -6.44 2.93 -16.62
C ASP A 258 -7.57 2.07 -17.20
N LYS A 259 -7.41 0.74 -17.08
CA LYS A 259 -8.36 -0.23 -17.62
C LYS A 259 -9.65 -0.24 -16.83
N GLU A 260 -9.55 -0.31 -15.51
CA GLU A 260 -10.69 -0.56 -14.63
C GLU A 260 -11.35 0.74 -14.13
N LEU A 261 -10.61 1.86 -14.05
CA LEU A 261 -11.12 3.17 -13.65
C LEU A 261 -10.66 4.27 -14.62
N PRO A 262 -11.15 4.30 -15.87
CA PRO A 262 -10.69 5.24 -16.89
C PRO A 262 -11.02 6.71 -16.59
N GLU A 263 -12.00 6.98 -15.73
CA GLU A 263 -12.40 8.35 -15.35
C GLU A 263 -11.48 8.96 -14.28
N ILE A 264 -10.55 8.17 -13.71
CA ILE A 264 -9.64 8.59 -12.63
C ILE A 264 -8.86 9.87 -12.95
N TYR A 265 -8.55 10.11 -14.23
CA TYR A 265 -7.85 11.33 -14.67
C TYR A 265 -8.65 12.60 -14.37
N GLY A 266 -9.96 12.58 -14.60
CA GLY A 266 -10.83 13.72 -14.32
C GLY A 266 -11.19 13.82 -12.85
N GLU A 267 -11.41 12.68 -12.18
CA GLU A 267 -11.81 12.64 -10.77
C GLU A 267 -10.69 13.11 -9.82
N ILE A 268 -9.43 12.79 -10.11
CA ILE A 268 -8.27 13.31 -9.35
C ILE A 268 -8.07 14.82 -9.57
N GLU A 269 -8.53 15.36 -10.70
CA GLU A 269 -8.49 16.79 -11.00
C GLU A 269 -9.81 17.51 -10.66
N ALA A 270 -10.77 16.83 -10.02
CA ALA A 270 -12.06 17.38 -9.66
C ALA A 270 -11.88 18.61 -8.76
N PRO A 271 -12.74 19.64 -8.83
CA PRO A 271 -12.61 20.84 -8.01
C PRO A 271 -12.87 20.56 -6.52
N GLN A 272 -13.77 19.62 -6.20
CA GLN A 272 -14.17 19.31 -4.83
C GLN A 272 -13.19 18.33 -4.16
N PRO A 273 -12.67 18.64 -2.95
CA PRO A 273 -11.80 17.74 -2.18
C PRO A 273 -12.39 16.35 -1.94
N ASP A 274 -13.69 16.28 -1.64
CA ASP A 274 -14.36 15.01 -1.34
C ASP A 274 -14.40 14.08 -2.56
N GLU A 275 -14.60 14.64 -3.77
CA GLU A 275 -14.56 13.87 -5.01
C GLU A 275 -13.17 13.27 -5.25
N ARG A 276 -12.11 14.05 -4.99
CA ARG A 276 -10.73 13.55 -5.10
C ARG A 276 -10.43 12.46 -4.07
N ILE A 277 -10.94 12.58 -2.84
CA ILE A 277 -10.79 11.54 -1.81
C ILE A 277 -11.50 10.25 -2.21
N GLU A 278 -12.73 10.35 -2.72
CA GLU A 278 -13.46 9.18 -3.23
C GLU A 278 -12.77 8.54 -4.45
N ALA A 279 -12.17 9.35 -5.33
CA ALA A 279 -11.37 8.87 -6.44
C ALA A 279 -10.13 8.11 -5.99
N LEU A 280 -9.41 8.62 -4.98
CA LEU A 280 -8.26 7.92 -4.40
C LEU A 280 -8.67 6.61 -3.74
N LYS A 281 -9.79 6.60 -3.01
CA LYS A 281 -10.40 5.36 -2.50
C LYS A 281 -10.67 4.41 -3.67
N ALA A 282 -11.38 4.85 -4.71
CA ALA A 282 -11.69 4.10 -5.93
C ALA A 282 -10.44 3.53 -6.62
N ALA A 283 -9.33 4.27 -6.64
CA ALA A 283 -8.07 3.77 -7.19
C ALA A 283 -7.47 2.65 -6.33
N LEU A 284 -7.42 2.83 -5.00
CA LEU A 284 -6.90 1.81 -4.06
C LEU A 284 -7.68 0.52 -4.10
N LEU A 285 -8.97 0.63 -4.39
CA LEU A 285 -9.82 -0.50 -4.63
C LEU A 285 -9.29 -1.31 -5.76
N VAL A 286 -9.44 -0.70 -6.92
CA VAL A 286 -9.37 -1.36 -8.19
C VAL A 286 -7.95 -1.86 -8.40
N ALA A 287 -6.95 -0.98 -8.19
CA ALA A 287 -5.55 -1.26 -8.47
C ALA A 287 -4.63 -0.60 -7.40
N PRO A 288 -4.48 -1.18 -6.20
CA PRO A 288 -3.73 -0.58 -5.08
C PRO A 288 -2.24 -0.39 -5.37
N ALA A 289 -1.63 -1.26 -6.19
CA ALA A 289 -0.23 -1.09 -6.59
C ALA A 289 -0.06 0.16 -7.48
N ASP A 290 -0.99 0.38 -8.41
CA ASP A 290 -1.02 1.53 -9.31
C ASP A 290 -1.53 2.80 -8.62
N ALA A 291 -2.30 2.66 -7.55
CA ALA A 291 -2.85 3.78 -6.78
C ALA A 291 -1.79 4.47 -5.92
N VAL A 292 -0.81 3.76 -5.35
CA VAL A 292 0.22 4.38 -4.49
C VAL A 292 0.98 5.51 -5.21
N PRO A 293 1.47 5.35 -6.45
CA PRO A 293 2.05 6.45 -7.20
C PRO A 293 1.11 7.64 -7.39
N VAL A 294 -0.20 7.41 -7.60
CA VAL A 294 -1.22 8.47 -7.71
C VAL A 294 -1.43 9.18 -6.37
N VAL A 295 -1.46 8.44 -5.25
CA VAL A 295 -1.55 9.00 -3.89
C VAL A 295 -0.35 9.90 -3.60
N VAL A 296 0.87 9.45 -3.92
CA VAL A 296 2.08 10.26 -3.74
C VAL A 296 2.04 11.51 -4.63
N PHE A 297 1.58 11.37 -5.87
CA PHE A 297 1.42 12.49 -6.80
C PHE A 297 0.41 13.55 -6.30
N VAL A 298 -0.69 13.13 -5.69
CA VAL A 298 -1.66 14.04 -5.08
C VAL A 298 -1.11 14.68 -3.82
N LEU A 299 -0.46 13.89 -2.97
CA LEU A 299 0.16 14.35 -1.72
C LEU A 299 1.20 15.45 -1.93
N GLU A 300 2.02 15.32 -2.97
CA GLU A 300 3.15 16.21 -3.25
C GLU A 300 2.78 17.50 -3.99
N ASP A 301 1.50 17.68 -4.35
CA ASP A 301 1.05 18.91 -4.99
C ASP A 301 0.93 20.05 -3.96
N PRO A 302 1.76 21.11 -4.04
CA PRO A 302 1.75 22.23 -3.09
C PRO A 302 0.48 23.09 -3.14
N GLU A 303 -0.36 22.97 -4.17
CA GLU A 303 -1.65 23.67 -4.28
C GLU A 303 -2.82 22.77 -3.84
N GLU A 304 -2.57 21.51 -3.46
CA GLU A 304 -3.62 20.57 -3.05
C GLU A 304 -4.22 20.90 -1.67
N ASP A 305 -5.50 20.57 -1.51
CA ASP A 305 -6.28 20.79 -0.30
C ASP A 305 -5.72 19.99 0.89
N ALA A 306 -5.71 20.64 2.07
CA ALA A 306 -5.14 20.08 3.28
C ALA A 306 -5.83 18.77 3.73
N ALA A 307 -7.15 18.63 3.50
CA ALA A 307 -7.88 17.42 3.84
C ALA A 307 -7.48 16.25 2.93
N VAL A 308 -7.29 16.51 1.63
CA VAL A 308 -6.85 15.50 0.64
C VAL A 308 -5.43 15.05 0.95
N ARG A 309 -4.50 15.99 1.25
CA ARG A 309 -3.14 15.64 1.66
C ARG A 309 -3.12 14.85 2.96
N SER A 310 -3.90 15.26 3.96
CA SER A 310 -4.01 14.53 5.23
C SER A 310 -4.51 13.10 5.03
N PHE A 311 -5.50 12.92 4.15
CA PHE A 311 -5.97 11.59 3.75
C PHE A 311 -4.86 10.76 3.08
N CYS A 312 -4.07 11.35 2.17
CA CYS A 312 -2.95 10.66 1.52
C CYS A 312 -1.86 10.25 2.52
N VAL A 313 -1.49 11.13 3.47
CA VAL A 313 -0.53 10.82 4.54
C VAL A 313 -1.03 9.64 5.37
N GLU A 314 -2.26 9.71 5.84
CA GLU A 314 -2.86 8.67 6.69
C GLU A 314 -2.96 7.32 5.97
N LEU A 315 -3.29 7.37 4.69
CA LEU A 315 -3.34 6.19 3.85
C LEU A 315 -1.95 5.54 3.69
N LEU A 316 -0.93 6.32 3.33
CA LEU A 316 0.44 5.80 3.19
C LEU A 316 0.97 5.27 4.53
N ARG A 317 0.60 5.92 5.65
CA ARG A 317 0.91 5.48 7.02
C ARG A 317 0.34 4.11 7.30
N ARG A 318 -0.97 3.92 7.08
CA ARG A 318 -1.68 2.64 7.28
C ARG A 318 -1.17 1.53 6.37
N LEU A 319 -0.75 1.87 5.16
CA LEU A 319 -0.17 0.94 4.20
C LEU A 319 1.33 0.66 4.45
N ASN A 320 1.92 1.23 5.52
CA ASN A 320 3.34 1.11 5.84
C ASN A 320 4.28 1.43 4.65
N ARG A 321 3.90 2.44 3.86
CA ARG A 321 4.67 2.92 2.71
C ARG A 321 5.80 3.85 3.17
N TYR A 322 6.70 3.32 3.99
CA TYR A 322 7.78 4.09 4.65
C TYR A 322 8.66 4.81 3.64
N ARG A 323 8.96 4.17 2.51
CA ARG A 323 9.77 4.78 1.46
C ARG A 323 9.06 6.01 0.90
N GLU A 324 7.80 5.87 0.50
CA GLU A 324 7.03 6.97 -0.06
C GLU A 324 6.83 8.11 0.95
N LEU A 325 6.55 7.79 2.22
CA LEU A 325 6.44 8.79 3.29
C LEU A 325 7.76 9.54 3.55
N ILE A 326 8.89 8.84 3.56
CA ILE A 326 10.21 9.45 3.76
C ILE A 326 10.61 10.29 2.54
N ASP A 327 10.42 9.77 1.34
CA ASP A 327 10.71 10.48 0.09
C ASP A 327 9.83 11.74 -0.03
N ALA A 328 8.57 11.69 0.41
CA ALA A 328 7.68 12.84 0.50
C ALA A 328 8.13 13.81 1.60
N PHE A 329 8.55 13.31 2.77
CA PHE A 329 8.99 14.14 3.90
C PHE A 329 10.17 15.04 3.52
N TYR A 330 11.15 14.52 2.81
CA TYR A 330 12.31 15.31 2.36
C TYR A 330 11.99 16.31 1.24
N ARG A 331 10.84 16.17 0.57
CA ARG A 331 10.40 17.06 -0.51
C ARG A 331 9.27 18.02 -0.09
N ALA A 332 8.70 17.80 1.08
CA ALA A 332 7.54 18.52 1.58
C ALA A 332 7.84 19.97 1.94
N ASP A 333 6.83 20.83 1.77
CA ASP A 333 6.78 22.15 2.42
C ASP A 333 6.63 22.02 3.95
N ALA A 334 6.78 23.13 4.68
CA ALA A 334 6.78 23.11 6.15
C ALA A 334 5.48 22.52 6.76
N GLY A 335 4.32 22.77 6.16
CA GLY A 335 3.03 22.28 6.66
C GLY A 335 2.89 20.78 6.46
N LEU A 336 3.22 20.29 5.27
CA LEU A 336 3.18 18.86 4.96
C LEU A 336 4.28 18.08 5.69
N ALA A 337 5.46 18.68 5.88
CA ALA A 337 6.58 18.05 6.60
C ALA A 337 6.19 17.73 8.06
N PHE A 338 5.41 18.58 8.71
CA PHE A 338 4.92 18.32 10.06
C PHE A 338 3.97 17.12 10.10
N ALA A 339 2.98 17.07 9.20
CA ALA A 339 2.05 15.95 9.11
C ALA A 339 2.77 14.61 8.82
N LEU A 340 3.75 14.64 7.91
CA LEU A 340 4.60 13.49 7.60
C LEU A 340 5.52 13.11 8.77
N ALA A 341 6.05 14.07 9.52
CA ALA A 341 6.86 13.83 10.71
C ALA A 341 6.07 13.09 11.79
N VAL A 342 4.81 13.50 12.02
CA VAL A 342 3.91 12.81 12.95
C VAL A 342 3.61 11.41 12.42
N ALA A 343 3.15 11.27 11.18
CA ALA A 343 2.79 9.98 10.60
C ALA A 343 3.96 8.97 10.58
N LEU A 344 5.17 9.44 10.27
CA LEU A 344 6.39 8.64 10.34
C LEU A 344 6.71 8.24 11.80
N GLY A 345 6.59 9.16 12.75
CA GLY A 345 6.83 8.90 14.17
C GLY A 345 5.87 7.89 14.78
N GLU A 346 4.57 7.96 14.44
CA GLU A 346 3.54 6.98 14.84
C GLU A 346 3.86 5.56 14.32
N ASN A 347 4.61 5.48 13.23
CA ASN A 347 5.11 4.25 12.64
C ASN A 347 6.53 3.86 13.15
N GLY A 348 7.06 4.55 14.18
CA GLY A 348 8.37 4.29 14.78
C GLY A 348 9.56 4.90 14.01
N VAL A 349 9.30 5.76 13.02
CA VAL A 349 10.30 6.43 12.18
C VAL A 349 10.50 7.88 12.63
N HIS A 350 11.39 8.11 13.58
CA HIS A 350 11.51 9.44 14.23
C HIS A 350 12.41 10.45 13.50
N ILE A 351 12.57 10.35 12.18
CA ILE A 351 13.38 11.32 11.39
C ILE A 351 12.79 12.72 11.38
N GLY A 352 11.50 12.84 11.72
CA GLY A 352 10.75 14.09 11.79
C GLY A 352 10.95 14.90 13.07
N ILE A 353 11.71 14.41 14.06
CA ILE A 353 11.94 15.11 15.34
C ILE A 353 12.39 16.57 15.14
N PRO A 354 13.33 16.91 14.23
CA PRO A 354 13.71 18.30 14.00
C PRO A 354 12.52 19.20 13.62
N CYS A 355 11.57 18.67 12.84
CA CYS A 355 10.36 19.41 12.46
C CYS A 355 9.47 19.68 13.67
N LEU A 356 9.30 18.68 14.55
CA LEU A 356 8.54 18.85 15.81
C LEU A 356 9.21 19.86 16.75
N ILE A 357 10.55 19.85 16.84
CA ILE A 357 11.30 20.83 17.63
C ILE A 357 11.06 22.24 17.11
N THR A 358 11.13 22.45 15.79
CA THR A 358 10.82 23.75 15.18
C THR A 358 9.39 24.18 15.50
N ALA A 359 8.43 23.26 15.44
CA ALA A 359 7.02 23.53 15.74
C ALA A 359 6.76 23.98 17.20
N LEU A 360 7.68 23.74 18.14
CA LEU A 360 7.57 24.28 19.51
C LEU A 360 7.62 25.81 19.57
N ALA A 361 8.25 26.47 18.58
CA ALA A 361 8.35 27.94 18.52
C ALA A 361 7.21 28.60 17.75
N GLU A 362 6.32 27.82 17.12
CA GLU A 362 5.21 28.35 16.34
C GLU A 362 4.17 29.01 17.26
N ASP A 363 3.56 30.10 16.81
CA ASP A 363 2.54 30.84 17.56
C ASP A 363 1.22 30.05 17.69
N ASP A 364 1.02 29.04 16.84
CA ASP A 364 -0.15 28.17 16.88
C ASP A 364 -0.09 27.22 18.11
N ARG A 365 -0.96 27.51 19.09
CA ARG A 365 -1.08 26.75 20.33
C ARG A 365 -1.41 25.27 20.10
N ARG A 366 -2.22 24.93 19.09
CA ARG A 366 -2.58 23.53 18.80
C ARG A 366 -1.41 22.76 18.21
N LEU A 367 -0.70 23.40 17.27
CA LEU A 367 0.48 22.83 16.65
C LEU A 367 1.59 22.61 17.69
N ARG A 368 1.82 23.61 18.56
CA ARG A 368 2.79 23.53 19.66
C ARG A 368 2.46 22.41 20.65
N ALA A 369 1.19 22.30 21.06
CA ALA A 369 0.75 21.25 21.98
C ALA A 369 0.92 19.84 21.40
N LEU A 370 0.56 19.65 20.12
CA LEU A 370 0.76 18.37 19.44
C LEU A 370 2.26 18.06 19.27
N ALA A 371 3.08 19.03 18.90
CA ALA A 371 4.53 18.85 18.81
C ALA A 371 5.15 18.46 20.16
N ALA A 372 4.71 19.09 21.24
CA ALA A 372 5.11 18.77 22.61
C ALA A 372 4.74 17.33 22.98
N GLU A 373 3.48 16.93 22.81
CA GLU A 373 3.02 15.56 23.05
C GLU A 373 3.87 14.52 22.29
N LYS A 374 4.10 14.76 20.99
CA LYS A 374 4.87 13.83 20.16
C LYS A 374 6.34 13.80 20.50
N LEU A 375 6.95 14.92 20.88
CA LEU A 375 8.35 14.94 21.31
C LEU A 375 8.55 14.14 22.60
N GLU A 376 7.68 14.32 23.60
CA GLU A 376 7.71 13.54 24.83
C GLU A 376 7.53 12.05 24.52
N ALA A 377 6.54 11.69 23.70
CA ALA A 377 6.28 10.30 23.32
C ALA A 377 7.44 9.65 22.55
N TYR A 378 8.07 10.35 21.61
CA TYR A 378 9.10 9.79 20.74
C TYR A 378 10.49 9.75 21.40
N THR A 379 10.77 10.69 22.30
CA THR A 379 12.08 10.79 22.97
C THR A 379 12.07 10.13 24.35
N GLY A 380 10.92 10.11 25.04
CA GLY A 380 10.80 9.73 26.44
C GLY A 380 11.37 10.75 27.42
N GLU A 381 11.68 11.96 26.96
CA GLU A 381 12.29 13.03 27.75
C GLU A 381 11.24 14.09 28.11
N ASP A 382 11.29 14.58 29.35
CA ASP A 382 10.45 15.68 29.82
C ASP A 382 11.27 16.97 29.91
N TYR A 383 11.37 17.67 28.78
CA TYR A 383 12.00 18.99 28.69
C TYR A 383 10.98 20.12 28.57
N LEU A 384 9.69 19.80 28.57
CA LEU A 384 8.62 20.73 28.22
C LEU A 384 8.28 21.61 29.43
N PRO A 385 8.09 22.93 29.23
CA PRO A 385 7.64 23.80 30.29
C PRO A 385 6.11 23.72 30.43
N ALA A 386 5.56 24.42 31.44
CA ALA A 386 4.12 24.59 31.56
C ALA A 386 3.53 25.29 30.33
N GLU A 387 2.25 25.03 30.02
CA GLU A 387 1.60 25.51 28.79
C GLU A 387 1.59 27.05 28.67
N ASP A 388 1.53 27.75 29.81
CA ASP A 388 1.53 29.20 29.96
C ASP A 388 2.92 29.80 30.22
N ALA A 389 3.98 28.99 30.13
CA ALA A 389 5.34 29.44 30.37
C ALA A 389 5.81 30.49 29.35
N PRO A 390 6.69 31.43 29.76
CA PRO A 390 7.22 32.47 28.88
C PRO A 390 8.06 31.87 27.73
N ALA A 391 8.12 32.58 26.60
CA ALA A 391 8.82 32.13 25.39
C ALA A 391 10.30 31.72 25.59
N GLY A 392 10.96 32.25 26.63
CA GLY A 392 12.33 31.89 26.99
C GLY A 392 12.46 30.43 27.47
N GLU A 393 11.47 29.92 28.19
CA GLU A 393 11.46 28.52 28.67
C GLU A 393 11.20 27.54 27.52
N TRP A 394 10.30 27.90 26.59
CA TRP A 394 10.10 27.14 25.35
C TRP A 394 11.36 27.08 24.50
N ARG A 395 12.12 28.18 24.41
CA ARG A 395 13.42 28.19 23.72
C ARG A 395 14.43 27.28 24.40
N GLN A 396 14.48 27.26 25.74
CA GLN A 396 15.34 26.35 26.48
C GLN A 396 14.97 24.88 26.24
N ALA A 397 13.67 24.56 26.20
CA ALA A 397 13.18 23.23 25.86
C ALA A 397 13.61 22.82 24.43
N GLN A 398 13.51 23.73 23.46
CA GLN A 398 13.99 23.50 22.10
C GLN A 398 15.48 23.19 22.06
N GLU A 399 16.32 23.99 22.74
CA GLU A 399 17.77 23.77 22.78
C GLU A 399 18.13 22.40 23.36
N ARG A 400 17.42 21.95 24.41
CA ARG A 400 17.60 20.62 25.01
C ARG A 400 17.21 19.50 24.05
N TYR A 401 16.07 19.61 23.36
CA TYR A 401 15.67 18.64 22.34
C TYR A 401 16.60 18.65 21.12
N GLN A 402 17.15 19.81 20.72
CA GLN A 402 18.15 19.88 19.65
C GLN A 402 19.43 19.15 20.03
N ALA A 403 19.92 19.35 21.26
CA ALA A 403 21.08 18.63 21.78
C ALA A 403 20.82 17.12 21.82
N TRP A 404 19.62 16.71 22.27
CA TRP A 404 19.20 15.31 22.24
C TRP A 404 19.18 14.75 20.82
N TRP A 405 18.57 15.45 19.86
CA TRP A 405 18.55 15.02 18.46
C TRP A 405 19.95 14.83 17.90
N LEU A 406 20.86 15.79 18.12
CA LEU A 406 22.24 15.69 17.63
C LEU A 406 22.97 14.46 18.19
N ALA A 407 22.68 14.05 19.42
CA ALA A 407 23.24 12.85 20.04
C ALA A 407 22.64 11.54 19.50
N HIS A 408 21.39 11.54 19.04
CA HIS A 408 20.64 10.32 18.66
C HIS A 408 20.35 10.18 17.16
N ARG A 409 20.59 11.23 16.35
CA ARG A 409 20.22 11.27 14.93
C ARG A 409 20.80 10.13 14.11
N ASP A 410 22.01 9.67 14.43
CA ASP A 410 22.68 8.63 13.63
C ASP A 410 21.95 7.30 13.78
N VAL A 411 21.60 6.92 15.02
CA VAL A 411 20.79 5.72 15.33
C VAL A 411 19.40 5.83 14.71
N ILE A 412 18.75 7.00 14.81
CA ILE A 412 17.42 7.22 14.24
C ILE A 412 17.44 7.12 12.71
N ASN A 413 18.46 7.72 12.07
CA ASN A 413 18.63 7.66 10.62
C ASN A 413 18.98 6.24 10.15
N GLU A 414 19.77 5.49 10.91
CA GLU A 414 20.03 4.07 10.65
C GLU A 414 18.74 3.25 10.73
N ARG A 415 17.90 3.48 11.74
CA ARG A 415 16.60 2.82 11.88
C ARG A 415 15.68 3.13 10.69
N ALA A 416 15.59 4.40 10.30
CA ALA A 416 14.81 4.83 9.13
C ALA A 416 15.32 4.24 7.81
N ARG A 417 16.64 4.13 7.66
CA ARG A 417 17.27 3.43 6.53
C ARG A 417 16.95 1.93 6.54
N ALA A 418 16.96 1.29 7.70
CA ALA A 418 16.57 -0.12 7.82
C ALA A 418 15.11 -0.34 7.40
N MET A 419 14.19 0.55 7.79
CA MET A 419 12.76 0.47 7.43
C MET A 419 12.47 0.80 5.96
N THR A 420 13.35 1.55 5.28
CA THR A 420 13.22 1.90 3.85
C THR A 420 14.00 1.00 2.90
N SER A 421 15.03 0.31 3.40
CA SER A 421 15.81 -0.63 2.62
C SER A 421 14.96 -1.85 2.26
N ARG A 422 14.69 -2.04 0.96
CA ARG A 422 13.97 -3.21 0.38
C ARG A 422 14.66 -4.57 0.60
N THR A 423 15.75 -4.55 1.32
CA THR A 423 16.41 -5.65 1.99
C THR A 423 16.90 -5.00 3.27
N PRO A 424 16.36 -5.31 4.47
CA PRO A 424 17.02 -4.86 5.67
C PRO A 424 18.49 -5.24 5.51
N GLN A 425 19.42 -4.29 5.71
CA GLN A 425 20.73 -4.67 6.22
C GLN A 425 20.50 -5.16 7.66
N ALA A 426 19.73 -6.24 7.79
CA ALA A 426 19.85 -7.14 8.88
C ALA A 426 21.35 -7.45 8.92
N THR A 427 21.97 -7.20 10.06
CA THR A 427 23.26 -7.81 10.33
C THR A 427 23.16 -9.28 9.89
N PRO A 428 24.22 -9.90 9.34
CA PRO A 428 24.15 -11.30 8.91
C PRO A 428 23.50 -12.22 9.97
N GLN A 429 23.68 -11.88 11.25
CA GLN A 429 23.00 -12.42 12.42
C GLN A 429 21.47 -12.23 12.39
N ARG A 430 20.97 -11.00 12.26
CA ARG A 430 19.53 -10.72 12.17
C ARG A 430 18.87 -11.35 10.94
N ALA A 431 19.60 -11.46 9.82
CA ALA A 431 19.07 -12.11 8.62
C ALA A 431 18.84 -13.61 8.87
N ARG A 432 19.77 -14.26 9.59
CA ARG A 432 19.62 -15.65 10.04
C ARG A 432 18.51 -15.78 11.09
N ALA A 433 18.41 -14.84 12.02
CA ALA A 433 17.34 -14.82 13.01
C ALA A 433 15.95 -14.79 12.36
N ILE A 434 15.76 -13.95 11.35
CA ILE A 434 14.52 -13.89 10.56
C ILE A 434 14.26 -15.21 9.86
N GLN A 435 15.26 -15.81 9.20
CA GLN A 435 15.10 -17.11 8.52
C GLN A 435 14.68 -18.23 9.49
N TYR A 436 15.31 -18.29 10.67
CA TYR A 436 14.93 -19.26 11.70
C TYR A 436 13.54 -18.99 12.27
N TRP A 437 13.15 -17.73 12.40
CA TRP A 437 11.79 -17.37 12.83
C TRP A 437 10.73 -17.72 11.79
N GLU A 438 10.95 -17.41 10.51
CA GLU A 438 10.05 -17.78 9.41
C GLU A 438 9.85 -19.29 9.37
N ARG A 439 10.96 -20.04 9.47
CA ARG A 439 10.93 -21.50 9.58
C ARG A 439 10.13 -21.95 10.81
N GLY A 440 10.36 -21.35 11.97
CA GLY A 440 9.61 -21.68 13.19
C GLY A 440 8.12 -21.40 13.07
N ALA A 441 7.74 -20.33 12.36
CA ALA A 441 6.34 -20.00 12.08
C ALA A 441 5.69 -21.03 11.13
N GLU A 442 6.41 -21.48 10.10
CA GLU A 442 5.95 -22.55 9.21
C GLU A 442 5.78 -23.88 9.96
N GLU A 443 6.75 -24.25 10.81
CA GLU A 443 6.69 -25.45 11.65
C GLU A 443 5.51 -25.36 12.64
N ALA A 444 5.26 -24.21 13.24
CA ALA A 444 4.12 -24.00 14.12
C ALA A 444 2.78 -24.11 13.38
N ALA A 445 2.71 -23.63 12.13
CA ALA A 445 1.51 -23.77 11.28
C ALA A 445 1.24 -25.22 10.87
N LYS A 446 2.26 -26.08 10.85
CA LYS A 446 2.15 -27.53 10.64
C LYS A 446 1.91 -28.31 11.95
N GLU A 447 1.72 -27.60 13.07
CA GLU A 447 1.57 -28.17 14.42
C GLU A 447 2.83 -28.91 14.93
N GLU A 448 3.99 -28.67 14.33
CA GLU A 448 5.28 -29.24 14.71
C GLU A 448 5.92 -28.42 15.84
N TYR A 449 5.23 -28.32 16.99
CA TYR A 449 5.57 -27.34 18.04
C TYR A 449 6.97 -27.46 18.62
N ALA A 450 7.53 -28.67 18.71
CA ALA A 450 8.89 -28.87 19.21
C ALA A 450 9.96 -28.37 18.23
N ALA A 451 9.74 -28.53 16.93
CA ALA A 451 10.62 -28.00 15.89
C ALA A 451 10.53 -26.47 15.86
N ALA A 452 9.30 -25.93 15.90
CA ALA A 452 9.05 -24.50 15.96
C ALA A 452 9.73 -23.83 17.15
N GLU A 453 9.64 -24.43 18.34
CA GLU A 453 10.32 -23.94 19.54
C GLU A 453 11.85 -23.90 19.36
N ALA A 454 12.44 -24.95 18.77
CA ALA A 454 13.87 -25.00 18.49
C ALA A 454 14.27 -23.90 17.49
N SER A 455 13.49 -23.70 16.43
CA SER A 455 13.70 -22.67 15.42
C SER A 455 13.59 -21.26 16.00
N PHE A 456 12.60 -20.98 16.86
CA PHE A 456 12.49 -19.69 17.55
C PHE A 456 13.63 -19.43 18.54
N ARG A 457 14.08 -20.45 19.27
CA ARG A 457 15.28 -20.30 20.12
C ARG A 457 16.53 -20.02 19.29
N ARG A 458 16.70 -20.70 18.16
CA ARG A 458 17.80 -20.42 17.23
C ARG A 458 17.73 -19.00 16.67
N ALA A 459 16.53 -18.48 16.43
CA ALA A 459 16.36 -17.08 16.03
C ALA A 459 16.88 -16.12 17.12
N LEU A 460 16.56 -16.38 18.39
CA LEU A 460 17.03 -15.59 19.53
C LEU A 460 18.53 -15.79 19.83
N ASP A 461 19.10 -16.97 19.55
CA ASP A 461 20.54 -17.22 19.66
C ASP A 461 21.33 -16.38 18.63
N GLU A 462 20.81 -16.25 17.40
CA GLU A 462 21.43 -15.45 16.34
C GLU A 462 21.27 -13.95 16.62
N ASP A 463 20.08 -13.50 17.01
CA ASP A 463 19.82 -12.11 17.40
C ASP A 463 18.90 -12.03 18.63
N PRO A 464 19.47 -11.85 19.84
CA PRO A 464 18.70 -11.66 21.06
C PRO A 464 17.82 -10.40 21.05
N SER A 465 18.08 -9.45 20.13
CA SER A 465 17.28 -8.24 19.96
C SER A 465 16.07 -8.43 19.03
N TYR A 466 15.85 -9.63 18.50
CA TYR A 466 14.73 -9.91 17.61
C TYR A 466 13.46 -10.27 18.39
N ALA A 467 12.75 -9.24 18.86
CA ALA A 467 11.62 -9.41 19.79
C ALA A 467 10.45 -10.23 19.21
N ARG A 468 10.26 -10.22 17.88
CA ARG A 468 9.22 -11.06 17.22
C ARG A 468 9.44 -12.55 17.49
N ALA A 469 10.68 -13.03 17.50
CA ALA A 469 10.97 -14.41 17.86
C ALA A 469 10.69 -14.69 19.34
N GLY A 470 11.02 -13.76 20.24
CA GLY A 470 10.68 -13.85 21.67
C GLY A 470 9.17 -13.92 21.90
N LEU A 471 8.41 -13.09 21.19
CA LEU A 471 6.95 -13.08 21.23
C LEU A 471 6.38 -14.40 20.71
N SER A 472 6.81 -14.86 19.53
CA SER A 472 6.34 -16.11 18.94
C SER A 472 6.66 -17.33 19.82
N LEU A 473 7.85 -17.36 20.43
CA LEU A 473 8.23 -18.39 21.39
C LEU A 473 7.33 -18.37 22.63
N GLY A 474 7.10 -17.19 23.23
CA GLY A 474 6.22 -17.04 24.40
C GLY A 474 4.79 -17.52 24.13
N ILE A 475 4.23 -17.16 22.98
CA ILE A 475 2.88 -17.58 22.56
C ILE A 475 2.81 -19.11 22.38
N LEU A 476 3.81 -19.70 21.72
CA LEU A 476 3.87 -21.13 21.47
C LEU A 476 3.96 -21.93 22.78
N LEU A 477 4.82 -21.50 23.71
CA LEU A 477 4.97 -22.12 25.03
C LEU A 477 3.68 -22.04 25.86
N TYR A 478 2.97 -20.92 25.78
CA TYR A 478 1.70 -20.72 26.47
C TYR A 478 0.57 -21.59 25.88
N ARG A 479 0.27 -21.45 24.58
CA ARG A 479 -0.92 -22.05 23.97
C ARG A 479 -0.82 -23.55 23.72
N HIS A 480 0.36 -24.04 23.35
CA HIS A 480 0.52 -25.42 22.88
C HIS A 480 1.26 -26.32 23.86
N GLN A 481 2.16 -25.77 24.69
CA GLN A 481 2.93 -26.57 25.65
C GLN A 481 2.50 -26.39 27.11
N ARG A 482 1.61 -25.43 27.40
CA ARG A 482 1.14 -25.10 28.76
C ARG A 482 2.27 -24.79 29.74
N ARG A 483 3.41 -24.30 29.25
CA ARG A 483 4.60 -23.94 30.04
C ARG A 483 4.51 -22.48 30.46
N HIS A 484 3.61 -22.19 31.39
CA HIS A 484 3.26 -20.82 31.81
C HIS A 484 4.45 -19.99 32.30
N ALA A 485 5.36 -20.59 33.10
CA ALA A 485 6.52 -19.88 33.62
C ALA A 485 7.53 -19.50 32.52
N ASP A 486 7.85 -20.43 31.64
CA ASP A 486 8.79 -20.18 30.52
C ASP A 486 8.20 -19.18 29.51
N ALA A 487 6.89 -19.29 29.24
CA ALA A 487 6.17 -18.34 28.40
C ALA A 487 6.20 -16.93 28.98
N ALA A 488 5.91 -16.78 30.28
CA ALA A 488 5.95 -15.50 30.96
C ALA A 488 7.34 -14.87 30.91
N ALA A 489 8.41 -15.65 31.15
CA ALA A 489 9.78 -15.15 31.06
C ALA A 489 10.14 -14.62 29.66
N CYS A 490 9.73 -15.34 28.60
CA CYS A 490 9.95 -14.88 27.23
C CYS A 490 9.21 -13.56 26.95
N LEU A 491 7.94 -13.46 27.36
CA LEU A 491 7.12 -12.28 27.12
C LEU A 491 7.54 -11.07 27.99
N GLU A 492 7.95 -11.30 29.23
CA GLU A 492 8.51 -10.27 30.11
C GLU A 492 9.83 -9.72 29.54
N SER A 493 10.67 -10.57 28.96
CA SER A 493 11.85 -10.10 28.21
C SER A 493 11.46 -9.20 27.04
N VAL A 494 10.41 -9.54 26.29
CA VAL A 494 9.93 -8.71 25.18
C VAL A 494 9.43 -7.35 25.69
N VAL A 495 8.66 -7.32 26.78
CA VAL A 495 8.09 -6.07 27.31
C VAL A 495 9.12 -5.19 28.03
N SER A 496 10.17 -5.78 28.59
CA SER A 496 11.24 -5.04 29.29
C SER A 496 12.34 -4.54 28.36
N GLY A 497 12.51 -5.16 27.19
CA GLY A 497 13.46 -4.72 26.18
C GLY A 497 12.96 -3.54 25.36
N ARG A 498 13.88 -2.71 24.86
CA ARG A 498 13.62 -1.72 23.81
C ARG A 498 14.23 -2.22 22.51
N TYR A 499 13.38 -2.65 21.58
CA TYR A 499 13.83 -3.27 20.34
C TYR A 499 13.60 -2.36 19.12
N PRO A 500 14.57 -2.25 18.19
CA PRO A 500 14.47 -1.34 17.04
C PRO A 500 13.35 -1.68 16.03
N ASP A 501 12.84 -2.91 16.02
CA ASP A 501 11.90 -3.45 15.02
C ASP A 501 10.50 -3.71 15.57
N VAL A 502 10.21 -3.23 16.78
CA VAL A 502 8.97 -3.49 17.49
C VAL A 502 8.09 -2.25 17.44
N THR A 503 6.83 -2.46 17.04
CA THR A 503 5.75 -1.48 17.12
C THR A 503 5.00 -1.63 18.44
N ASP A 504 4.23 -0.61 18.82
CA ASP A 504 3.39 -0.65 20.02
C ASP A 504 2.41 -1.84 20.01
N ASP A 505 1.94 -2.26 18.82
CA ASP A 505 1.12 -3.45 18.66
C ASP A 505 1.79 -4.73 19.17
N VAL A 506 3.09 -4.90 18.92
CA VAL A 506 3.84 -6.09 19.33
C VAL A 506 4.02 -6.09 20.85
N TYR A 507 4.26 -4.93 21.47
CA TYR A 507 4.27 -4.81 22.93
C TYR A 507 2.89 -5.08 23.53
N ALA A 508 1.83 -4.54 22.93
CA ALA A 508 0.45 -4.77 23.37
C ALA A 508 0.08 -6.26 23.32
N VAL A 509 0.46 -6.98 22.26
CA VAL A 509 0.25 -8.44 22.13
C VAL A 509 1.03 -9.19 23.22
N ALA A 510 2.29 -8.82 23.49
CA ALA A 510 3.07 -9.44 24.55
C ALA A 510 2.44 -9.24 25.94
N MET A 511 2.03 -8.01 26.26
CA MET A 511 1.35 -7.66 27.52
C MET A 511 0.02 -8.40 27.67
N TYR A 512 -0.75 -8.53 26.58
CA TYR A 512 -1.97 -9.33 26.57
C TYR A 512 -1.70 -10.79 26.91
N HIS A 513 -0.68 -11.41 26.31
CA HIS A 513 -0.37 -12.80 26.61
C HIS A 513 0.12 -12.99 28.04
N LEU A 514 0.84 -12.02 28.63
CA LEU A 514 1.14 -12.02 30.07
C LEU A 514 -0.13 -11.96 30.91
N GLY A 515 -1.08 -11.08 30.59
CA GLY A 515 -2.38 -11.04 31.25
C GLY A 515 -3.15 -12.35 31.13
N ALA A 516 -3.14 -12.98 29.95
CA ALA A 516 -3.80 -14.26 29.71
C ALA A 516 -3.20 -15.40 30.55
N ILE A 517 -1.87 -15.44 30.68
CA ILE A 517 -1.18 -16.40 31.56
C ILE A 517 -1.60 -16.18 33.01
N ARG A 518 -1.60 -14.94 33.51
CA ARG A 518 -2.03 -14.62 34.89
C ARG A 518 -3.49 -14.99 35.14
N ARG A 519 -4.36 -14.75 34.17
CA ARG A 519 -5.78 -15.11 34.27
C ARG A 519 -5.99 -16.62 34.38
N GLU A 520 -5.26 -17.43 33.60
CA GLU A 520 -5.31 -18.89 33.71
C GLU A 520 -4.79 -19.42 35.05
N LEU A 521 -3.83 -18.71 35.66
CA LEU A 521 -3.33 -19.04 37.00
C LEU A 521 -4.31 -18.62 38.13
N GLY A 522 -5.40 -17.93 37.80
CA GLY A 522 -6.38 -17.42 38.78
C GLY A 522 -6.03 -16.05 39.37
N ASP A 523 -4.93 -15.43 38.90
CA ASP A 523 -4.46 -14.13 39.36
C ASP A 523 -5.21 -13.00 38.64
N TYR A 524 -6.53 -12.94 38.80
CA TYR A 524 -7.43 -12.08 38.01
C TYR A 524 -7.13 -10.59 38.12
N LYS A 525 -6.70 -10.14 39.31
CA LYS A 525 -6.32 -8.73 39.54
C LYS A 525 -5.07 -8.36 38.74
N ASP A 526 -4.05 -9.19 38.77
CA ASP A 526 -2.79 -8.94 38.06
C ASP A 526 -2.99 -9.07 36.55
N ALA A 527 -3.84 -10.00 36.12
CA ALA A 527 -4.28 -10.11 34.73
C ALA A 527 -4.92 -8.80 34.22
N ALA A 528 -5.80 -8.20 35.01
CA ALA A 528 -6.45 -6.94 34.67
C ALA A 528 -5.43 -5.79 34.48
N GLU A 529 -4.40 -5.69 35.33
CA GLU A 529 -3.35 -4.68 35.16
C GLU A 529 -2.56 -4.87 33.85
N TRP A 530 -2.24 -6.12 33.49
CA TRP A 530 -1.55 -6.40 32.22
C TRP A 530 -2.41 -6.10 31.00
N PHE A 531 -3.70 -6.44 31.01
CA PHE A 531 -4.60 -6.10 29.91
C PHE A 531 -4.83 -4.59 29.79
N LYS A 532 -4.90 -3.87 30.91
CA LYS A 532 -4.98 -2.41 30.92
C LYS A 532 -3.76 -1.79 30.24
N ARG A 533 -2.55 -2.24 30.59
CA ARG A 533 -1.31 -1.80 29.93
C ARG A 533 -1.28 -2.13 28.43
N ALA A 534 -1.82 -3.29 28.04
CA ALA A 534 -1.95 -3.65 26.63
C ALA A 534 -2.86 -2.67 25.87
N ILE A 535 -3.96 -2.23 26.47
CA ILE A 535 -4.89 -1.24 25.88
C ILE A 535 -4.25 0.16 25.81
N GLU A 536 -3.52 0.56 26.86
CA GLU A 536 -2.81 1.84 26.89
C GLU A 536 -1.73 1.92 25.82
N THR A 537 -1.05 0.79 25.55
CA THR A 537 -0.01 0.68 24.53
C THR A 537 -0.60 0.56 23.13
N GLY A 538 -1.63 -0.28 22.94
CA GLY A 538 -2.27 -0.53 21.65
C GLY A 538 -3.78 -0.32 21.72
N LYS A 539 -4.25 0.89 21.43
CA LYS A 539 -5.68 1.26 21.50
C LYS A 539 -6.58 0.46 20.53
N HIS A 540 -6.00 -0.11 19.47
CA HIS A 540 -6.70 -0.94 18.49
C HIS A 540 -6.65 -2.45 18.81
N TYR A 541 -6.03 -2.85 19.92
CA TYR A 541 -5.95 -4.25 20.32
C TYR A 541 -7.22 -4.69 21.06
N ILE A 542 -8.29 -4.90 20.29
CA ILE A 542 -9.66 -5.07 20.76
C ILE A 542 -9.82 -6.29 21.69
N GLU A 543 -9.08 -7.36 21.43
CA GLU A 543 -9.11 -8.58 22.26
C GLU A 543 -8.70 -8.32 23.72
N ALA A 544 -7.85 -7.32 24.00
CA ALA A 544 -7.50 -6.97 25.37
C ALA A 544 -8.65 -6.34 26.16
N TYR A 545 -9.56 -5.60 25.50
CA TYR A 545 -10.74 -5.05 26.17
C TYR A 545 -11.66 -6.17 26.65
N THR A 546 -11.88 -7.21 25.82
CA THR A 546 -12.71 -8.36 26.22
C THR A 546 -12.05 -9.10 27.38
N ALA A 547 -10.75 -9.35 27.27
CA ALA A 547 -10.01 -10.06 28.31
C ALA A 547 -9.93 -9.27 29.63
N LEU A 548 -9.84 -7.93 29.57
CA LEU A 548 -9.90 -7.08 30.76
C LEU A 548 -11.29 -7.13 31.42
N GLY A 549 -12.37 -7.01 30.63
CA GLY A 549 -13.73 -7.13 31.13
C GLY A 549 -14.01 -8.49 31.79
N ASP A 550 -13.57 -9.57 31.13
CA ASP A 550 -13.67 -10.93 31.67
C ASP A 550 -12.83 -11.11 32.95
N SER A 551 -11.64 -10.51 33.02
CA SER A 551 -10.80 -10.57 34.22
C SER A 551 -11.43 -9.85 35.40
N TYR A 552 -12.04 -8.68 35.18
CA TYR A 552 -12.81 -8.00 36.23
C TYR A 552 -14.01 -8.83 36.68
N TYR A 553 -14.74 -9.44 35.73
CA TYR A 553 -15.86 -10.31 36.05
C TYR A 553 -15.43 -11.52 36.90
N GLU A 554 -14.34 -12.19 36.52
CA GLU A 554 -13.79 -13.34 37.26
C GLU A 554 -13.24 -12.92 38.61
N TRP A 555 -12.53 -11.78 38.70
CA TRP A 555 -12.06 -11.23 39.97
C TRP A 555 -13.22 -10.95 40.92
N ALA A 556 -14.30 -10.34 40.41
CA ALA A 556 -15.49 -10.07 41.21
C ALA A 556 -16.20 -11.35 41.66
N LEU A 557 -16.14 -12.46 40.92
CA LEU A 557 -16.86 -13.68 41.27
C LEU A 557 -16.05 -14.64 42.15
N MET A 558 -14.78 -14.84 41.83
CA MET A 558 -13.92 -15.89 42.41
C MET A 558 -13.21 -15.43 43.68
N SER A 559 -13.16 -14.14 43.99
CA SER A 559 -12.63 -13.67 45.26
C SER A 559 -13.66 -13.79 46.37
N ASP A 560 -13.40 -14.70 47.31
CA ASP A 560 -14.27 -14.95 48.46
C ASP A 560 -14.26 -13.78 49.47
N ASP A 561 -13.13 -13.07 49.58
CA ASP A 561 -12.92 -12.02 50.58
C ASP A 561 -13.45 -10.62 50.18
N LEU A 562 -14.04 -10.47 48.99
CA LEU A 562 -14.48 -9.17 48.51
C LEU A 562 -15.83 -8.75 49.12
N PRO A 563 -15.90 -7.58 49.80
CA PRO A 563 -17.17 -7.02 50.25
C PRO A 563 -18.13 -6.79 49.08
N ALA A 564 -19.44 -6.94 49.32
CA ALA A 564 -20.47 -6.79 48.28
C ALA A 564 -20.38 -5.43 47.54
N ALA A 565 -20.04 -4.35 48.24
CA ALA A 565 -19.84 -3.04 47.64
C ALA A 565 -18.67 -3.02 46.63
N ARG A 566 -17.54 -3.64 46.98
CA ARG A 566 -16.36 -3.73 46.10
C ARG A 566 -16.63 -4.65 44.91
N ARG A 567 -17.34 -5.75 45.13
CA ARG A 567 -17.80 -6.66 44.07
C ARG A 567 -18.67 -5.93 43.04
N LYS A 568 -19.60 -5.10 43.50
CA LYS A 568 -20.45 -4.28 42.62
C LYS A 568 -19.63 -3.25 41.82
N GLU A 569 -18.64 -2.61 42.44
CA GLU A 569 -17.74 -1.67 41.77
C GLU A 569 -16.92 -2.35 40.66
N ILE A 570 -16.32 -3.51 40.94
CA ILE A 570 -15.54 -4.27 39.96
C ILE A 570 -16.44 -4.74 38.80
N LEU A 571 -17.67 -5.19 39.08
CA LEU A 571 -18.63 -5.54 38.01
C LEU A 571 -19.03 -4.33 37.15
N ALA A 572 -19.10 -3.13 37.73
CA ALA A 572 -19.33 -1.91 36.97
C ALA A 572 -18.11 -1.53 36.10
N GLN A 573 -16.89 -1.77 36.59
CA GLN A 573 -15.66 -1.63 35.79
C GLN A 573 -15.63 -2.63 34.62
N ALA A 574 -16.08 -3.86 34.84
CA ALA A 574 -16.22 -4.87 33.79
C ALA A 574 -17.21 -4.41 32.70
N GLU A 575 -18.37 -3.89 33.09
CA GLU A 575 -19.38 -3.33 32.17
C GLU A 575 -18.79 -2.17 31.35
N ALA A 576 -18.21 -1.18 32.02
CA ALA A 576 -17.62 0.00 31.38
C ALA A 576 -16.50 -0.38 30.40
N THR A 577 -15.69 -1.39 30.74
CA THR A 577 -14.62 -1.89 29.87
C THR A 577 -15.18 -2.54 28.60
N CYS A 578 -16.23 -3.35 28.72
CA CYS A 578 -16.87 -3.98 27.56
C CYS A 578 -17.51 -2.94 26.64
N ASP A 579 -18.16 -1.92 27.20
CA ASP A 579 -18.72 -0.81 26.41
C ASP A 579 -17.63 0.03 25.73
N ALA A 580 -16.51 0.30 26.42
CA ALA A 580 -15.36 0.96 25.82
C ALA A 580 -14.75 0.12 24.67
N GLY A 581 -14.66 -1.20 24.84
CA GLY A 581 -14.19 -2.12 23.80
C GLY A 581 -15.10 -2.15 22.58
N LEU A 582 -16.42 -2.09 22.76
CA LEU A 582 -17.37 -1.96 21.65
C LEU A 582 -17.21 -0.65 20.89
N GLN A 583 -17.03 0.46 21.61
CA GLN A 583 -16.78 1.77 21.00
C GLN A 583 -15.45 1.77 20.23
N ALA A 584 -14.39 1.22 20.81
CA ALA A 584 -13.09 1.07 20.18
C ALA A 584 -13.16 0.20 18.92
N ALA A 585 -13.88 -0.93 18.97
CA ALA A 585 -14.08 -1.80 17.82
C ALA A 585 -14.86 -1.10 16.69
N ALA A 586 -15.90 -0.33 17.02
CA ALA A 586 -16.67 0.43 16.04
C ALA A 586 -15.88 1.59 15.43
N ALA A 587 -15.07 2.30 16.23
CA ALA A 587 -14.15 3.32 15.75
C ALA A 587 -13.11 2.71 14.81
N TYR A 588 -12.50 1.60 15.22
CA TYR A 588 -11.51 0.90 14.41
C TYR A 588 -12.11 0.39 13.09
N GLU A 589 -13.35 -0.12 13.10
CA GLU A 589 -14.04 -0.51 11.86
C GLU A 589 -14.26 0.66 10.88
N LYS A 590 -14.62 1.84 11.36
CA LYS A 590 -14.79 3.04 10.51
C LYS A 590 -13.47 3.51 9.90
N GLU A 591 -12.40 3.35 10.66
CA GLU A 591 -11.04 3.60 10.20
C GLU A 591 -10.57 2.57 9.15
N LEU A 592 -11.10 1.35 9.18
CA LEU A 592 -10.86 0.30 8.19
C LEU A 592 -11.71 0.52 6.93
N VAL A 593 -11.38 1.57 6.16
CA VAL A 593 -11.95 1.80 4.82
C VAL A 593 -11.58 0.62 3.91
N VAL A 594 -12.58 -0.14 3.45
CA VAL A 594 -12.40 -1.22 2.48
C VAL A 594 -12.90 -0.80 1.12
N MET A 595 -12.08 -1.23 0.20
CA MET A 595 -12.37 -1.28 -1.18
C MET A 595 -12.50 -2.78 -1.64
N PRO A 596 -13.63 -3.24 -2.22
CA PRO A 596 -13.83 -4.63 -2.71
C PRO A 596 -13.21 -5.04 -4.09
N VAL A 597 -12.17 -5.90 -4.16
CA VAL A 597 -11.71 -6.49 -5.46
C VAL A 597 -11.90 -7.99 -5.61
N ASP A 598 -12.20 -8.32 -6.87
CA ASP A 598 -12.42 -9.59 -7.56
C ASP A 598 -11.35 -10.69 -7.29
N PRO A 599 -11.78 -11.93 -6.99
CA PRO A 599 -10.90 -13.08 -6.71
C PRO A 599 -9.91 -13.53 -7.80
N GLU A 600 -10.04 -13.10 -9.06
CA GLU A 600 -9.24 -13.67 -10.17
C GLU A 600 -7.84 -13.04 -10.38
N LEU A 601 -7.50 -11.93 -9.72
CA LEU A 601 -6.26 -11.17 -10.00
C LEU A 601 -5.03 -11.55 -9.17
N VAL A 602 -4.81 -12.85 -8.89
CA VAL A 602 -3.74 -13.33 -8.00
C VAL A 602 -2.60 -14.02 -8.75
N ARG A 603 -1.42 -13.37 -8.83
CA ARG A 603 -0.11 -14.03 -8.92
C ARG A 603 0.91 -13.35 -7.99
N ASP A 604 1.70 -14.19 -7.30
CA ASP A 604 2.93 -13.86 -6.53
C ASP A 604 3.78 -12.83 -7.29
N ASP A 605 4.48 -11.88 -6.66
CA ASP A 605 5.52 -12.10 -5.65
C ASP A 605 5.86 -10.82 -4.83
N GLY A 606 5.84 -10.93 -3.49
CA GLY A 606 6.34 -9.90 -2.57
C GLY A 606 5.91 -10.16 -1.11
N ALA A 607 6.85 -10.14 -0.17
CA ALA A 607 6.70 -10.54 1.25
C ALA A 607 5.80 -9.63 2.13
N PHE A 608 4.89 -8.88 1.51
CA PHE A 608 3.64 -8.38 2.09
C PHE A 608 2.72 -8.09 0.90
N SER A 609 2.00 -9.10 0.44
CA SER A 609 1.17 -9.03 -0.76
C SER A 609 -0.23 -8.48 -0.42
N ARG A 610 -0.92 -7.86 -1.39
CA ARG A 610 -2.36 -7.50 -1.34
C ARG A 610 -3.23 -8.65 -0.81
N ARG A 611 -2.81 -9.90 -1.03
CA ARG A 611 -3.40 -11.14 -0.48
C ARG A 611 -3.35 -11.18 1.04
N ASP A 612 -2.23 -10.81 1.65
CA ASP A 612 -2.06 -10.80 3.09
C ASP A 612 -2.74 -9.59 3.72
N TYR A 613 -2.79 -8.43 3.04
CA TYR A 613 -3.56 -7.27 3.49
C TYR A 613 -5.08 -7.52 3.45
N LEU A 614 -5.64 -8.03 2.35
CA LEU A 614 -7.08 -8.33 2.25
C LEU A 614 -7.49 -9.53 3.12
N ARG A 615 -6.62 -10.56 3.24
CA ARG A 615 -6.80 -11.62 4.24
C ARG A 615 -6.76 -11.03 5.65
N SER A 616 -5.78 -10.20 5.97
CA SER A 616 -5.66 -9.56 7.29
C SER A 616 -6.86 -8.66 7.58
N LEU A 617 -7.36 -7.89 6.62
CA LEU A 617 -8.55 -7.05 6.78
C LEU A 617 -9.83 -7.86 6.96
N LYS A 618 -10.03 -8.93 6.17
CA LYS A 618 -11.15 -9.85 6.38
C LYS A 618 -11.03 -10.54 7.74
N THR A 619 -9.87 -11.11 8.06
CA THR A 619 -9.57 -11.75 9.34
C THR A 619 -9.77 -10.77 10.50
N LEU A 620 -9.39 -9.50 10.33
CA LEU A 620 -9.54 -8.44 11.31
C LEU A 620 -11.00 -8.02 11.45
N ARG A 621 -11.77 -7.88 10.36
CA ARG A 621 -13.23 -7.64 10.41
C ARG A 621 -13.97 -8.80 11.06
N ASP A 622 -13.63 -10.02 10.67
CA ASP A 622 -14.16 -11.23 11.30
C ASP A 622 -13.73 -11.25 12.79
N SER A 623 -12.52 -10.79 13.14
CA SER A 623 -12.09 -10.64 14.54
C SER A 623 -12.90 -9.58 15.26
N LEU A 624 -13.14 -8.42 14.66
CA LEU A 624 -13.93 -7.34 15.24
C LEU A 624 -15.40 -7.74 15.39
N ALA A 625 -15.94 -8.53 14.47
CA ALA A 625 -17.28 -9.10 14.57
C ALA A 625 -17.34 -10.13 15.70
N ARG A 626 -16.38 -11.07 15.77
CA ARG A 626 -16.24 -12.02 16.88
C ARG A 626 -16.08 -11.31 18.23
N SER A 627 -15.26 -10.26 18.29
CA SER A 627 -15.05 -9.46 19.49
C SER A 627 -16.32 -8.72 19.90
N ARG A 628 -17.10 -8.17 18.96
CA ARG A 628 -18.43 -7.59 19.23
C ARG A 628 -19.38 -8.62 19.84
N THR A 629 -19.45 -9.82 19.28
CA THR A 629 -20.24 -10.92 19.85
C THR A 629 -19.73 -11.30 21.24
N ALA A 630 -18.41 -11.38 21.43
CA ALA A 630 -17.79 -11.67 22.73
C ALA A 630 -18.12 -10.61 23.79
N PHE A 631 -18.02 -9.31 23.46
CA PHE A 631 -18.43 -8.23 24.36
C PHE A 631 -19.90 -8.35 24.75
N ALA A 632 -20.79 -8.65 23.80
CA ALA A 632 -22.19 -8.84 24.09
C ALA A 632 -22.43 -10.02 25.03
N VAL A 633 -21.75 -11.15 24.83
CA VAL A 633 -21.82 -12.31 25.73
C VAL A 633 -21.30 -11.97 27.13
N SER A 634 -20.17 -11.27 27.24
CA SER A 634 -19.60 -10.85 28.53
C SER A 634 -20.52 -9.87 29.27
N LEU A 635 -21.11 -8.90 28.57
CA LEU A 635 -22.10 -7.98 29.14
C LEU A 635 -23.35 -8.71 29.64
N VAL A 636 -23.87 -9.69 28.88
CA VAL A 636 -25.02 -10.49 29.31
C VAL A 636 -24.68 -11.27 30.58
N ARG A 637 -23.48 -11.86 30.68
CA ARG A 637 -23.02 -12.52 31.92
C ARG A 637 -22.94 -11.56 33.10
N ILE A 638 -22.43 -10.35 32.89
CA ILE A 638 -22.37 -9.30 33.93
C ILE A 638 -23.78 -8.92 34.39
N TYR A 639 -24.70 -8.65 33.46
CA TYR A 639 -26.09 -8.29 33.78
C TYR A 639 -26.86 -9.40 34.49
N LEU A 640 -26.61 -10.66 34.14
CA LEU A 640 -27.20 -11.81 34.82
C LEU A 640 -26.76 -11.91 36.29
N VAL A 641 -25.51 -11.58 36.60
CA VAL A 641 -24.97 -11.55 37.97
C VAL A 641 -25.52 -10.35 38.75
N GLN A 642 -25.62 -9.19 38.11
CA GLN A 642 -26.20 -7.99 38.70
C GLN A 642 -27.73 -8.09 38.90
N GLY A 643 -28.40 -9.06 38.27
CA GLY A 643 -29.86 -9.21 38.28
C GLY A 643 -30.60 -8.28 37.32
N ALA A 644 -29.88 -7.60 36.42
CA ALA A 644 -30.43 -6.68 35.42
C ALA A 644 -30.98 -7.44 34.20
N LEU A 645 -32.03 -8.25 34.42
CA LEU A 645 -32.53 -9.22 33.42
C LEU A 645 -33.04 -8.58 32.13
N ASP A 646 -33.61 -7.37 32.19
CA ASP A 646 -34.10 -6.66 30.99
C ASP A 646 -32.96 -6.14 30.11
N LYS A 647 -31.89 -5.62 30.74
CA LYS A 647 -30.67 -5.24 30.02
C LYS A 647 -29.99 -6.47 29.38
N ALA A 648 -29.93 -7.57 30.13
CA ALA A 648 -29.37 -8.83 29.66
C ALA A 648 -30.12 -9.35 28.43
N GLU A 649 -31.45 -9.33 28.47
CA GLU A 649 -32.29 -9.79 27.34
C GLU A 649 -32.16 -8.89 26.11
N ALA A 650 -32.21 -7.56 26.30
CA ALA A 650 -32.08 -6.60 25.21
C ALA A 650 -30.74 -6.76 24.48
N ARG A 651 -29.63 -6.82 25.23
CA ARG A 651 -28.28 -6.98 24.66
C ARG A 651 -28.12 -8.34 23.98
N ALA A 652 -28.61 -9.41 24.59
CA ALA A 652 -28.52 -10.75 24.02
C ALA A 652 -29.33 -10.87 22.71
N ARG A 653 -30.51 -10.24 22.62
CA ARG A 653 -31.30 -10.21 21.38
C ARG A 653 -30.67 -9.37 20.29
N GLU A 654 -30.13 -8.20 20.63
CA GLU A 654 -29.43 -7.33 19.68
C GLU A 654 -28.27 -8.06 19.04
N ALA A 655 -27.42 -8.69 19.86
CA ALA A 655 -26.29 -9.46 19.34
C ALA A 655 -26.77 -10.67 18.52
N ALA A 656 -27.84 -11.37 18.94
CA ALA A 656 -28.33 -12.56 18.24
C ALA A 656 -29.01 -12.23 16.91
N ALA A 657 -29.45 -10.98 16.73
CA ALA A 657 -29.91 -10.48 15.44
C ALA A 657 -28.75 -10.23 14.46
N GLN A 658 -27.56 -9.89 14.97
CA GLN A 658 -26.37 -9.64 14.16
C GLN A 658 -25.61 -10.92 13.85
N ASP A 659 -25.47 -11.83 14.83
CA ASP A 659 -24.88 -13.15 14.65
C ASP A 659 -25.80 -14.24 15.22
N PRO A 660 -26.77 -14.73 14.43
CA PRO A 660 -27.67 -15.80 14.86
C PRO A 660 -26.98 -17.16 15.03
N SER A 661 -25.75 -17.30 14.55
CA SER A 661 -25.03 -18.57 14.43
C SER A 661 -24.07 -18.86 15.60
N ASP A 662 -23.94 -17.94 16.55
CA ASP A 662 -23.11 -18.13 17.74
C ASP A 662 -23.82 -18.96 18.83
N ALA A 663 -23.26 -20.11 19.19
CA ALA A 663 -23.84 -21.02 20.18
C ALA A 663 -23.79 -20.44 21.61
N ASN A 664 -22.75 -19.68 21.95
CA ASN A 664 -22.59 -19.05 23.27
C ASN A 664 -23.66 -17.97 23.50
N LEU A 665 -24.04 -17.26 22.45
CA LEU A 665 -25.08 -16.26 22.50
C LEU A 665 -26.48 -16.88 22.67
N GLN A 666 -26.74 -18.02 22.02
CA GLN A 666 -27.95 -18.80 22.26
C GLN A 666 -27.99 -19.33 23.71
N ILE A 667 -26.85 -19.77 24.26
CA ILE A 667 -26.74 -20.15 25.68
C ILE A 667 -26.99 -18.95 26.60
N ALA A 668 -26.45 -17.77 26.27
CA ALA A 668 -26.64 -16.55 27.04
C ALA A 668 -28.13 -16.15 27.08
N LEU A 669 -28.82 -16.17 25.94
CA LEU A 669 -30.28 -15.99 25.86
C LEU A 669 -31.04 -17.02 26.70
N ALA A 670 -30.66 -18.30 26.61
CA ALA A 670 -31.29 -19.36 27.39
C ALA A 670 -31.18 -19.11 28.90
N ARG A 671 -30.00 -18.69 29.38
CA ARG A 671 -29.76 -18.33 30.78
C ARG A 671 -30.58 -17.11 31.22
N VAL A 672 -30.78 -16.13 30.34
CA VAL A 672 -31.66 -14.98 30.62
C VAL A 672 -33.10 -15.42 30.83
N PHE A 673 -33.65 -16.24 29.92
CA PHE A 673 -35.02 -16.75 30.06
C PHE A 673 -35.18 -17.67 31.28
N GLU A 674 -34.16 -18.48 31.58
CA GLU A 674 -34.14 -19.32 32.77
C GLU A 674 -34.22 -18.48 34.05
N ARG A 675 -33.44 -17.39 34.14
CA ARG A 675 -33.50 -16.45 35.28
C ARG A 675 -34.80 -15.66 35.37
N LYS A 676 -35.49 -15.46 34.24
CA LYS A 676 -36.84 -14.87 34.18
C LYS A 676 -37.95 -15.86 34.51
N GLY A 677 -37.64 -17.17 34.61
CA GLY A 677 -38.61 -18.23 34.87
C GLY A 677 -39.34 -18.76 33.63
N ASP A 678 -38.94 -18.35 32.42
CA ASP A 678 -39.51 -18.86 31.16
C ASP A 678 -38.73 -20.08 30.67
N ALA A 679 -39.05 -21.24 31.24
CA ALA A 679 -38.42 -22.51 30.88
C ALA A 679 -38.64 -22.92 29.42
N ALA A 680 -39.76 -22.52 28.80
CA ALA A 680 -40.09 -22.88 27.42
C ALA A 680 -39.16 -22.14 26.44
N SER A 681 -38.98 -20.83 26.62
CA SER A 681 -38.03 -20.04 25.82
C SER A 681 -36.59 -20.47 26.09
N ALA A 682 -36.22 -20.74 27.34
CA ALA A 682 -34.88 -21.21 27.70
C ALA A 682 -34.52 -22.53 26.99
N LEU A 683 -35.42 -23.53 27.00
CA LEU A 683 -35.24 -24.80 26.30
C LEU A 683 -35.10 -24.62 24.78
N ARG A 684 -35.85 -23.70 24.17
CA ARG A 684 -35.75 -23.39 22.75
C ARG A 684 -34.34 -22.89 22.39
N HIS A 685 -33.80 -21.99 23.19
CA HIS A 685 -32.47 -21.41 22.97
C HIS A 685 -31.34 -22.40 23.28
N TYR A 686 -31.43 -23.22 24.34
CA TYR A 686 -30.46 -24.30 24.57
C TYR A 686 -30.45 -25.34 23.43
N ARG A 687 -31.61 -25.69 22.87
CA ARG A 687 -31.70 -26.55 21.68
C ARG A 687 -31.18 -25.89 20.41
N ALA A 688 -31.30 -24.57 20.30
CA ALA A 688 -30.67 -23.82 19.20
C ALA A 688 -29.15 -23.87 19.33
N ALA A 689 -28.60 -23.68 20.53
CA ALA A 689 -27.17 -23.84 20.80
C ALA A 689 -26.67 -25.25 20.44
N LEU A 690 -27.37 -26.32 20.85
CA LEU A 690 -27.01 -27.70 20.50
C LEU A 690 -27.12 -28.04 19.01
N ARG A 691 -27.89 -27.27 18.24
CA ARG A 691 -27.92 -27.43 16.77
C ARG A 691 -26.68 -26.81 16.11
N LEU A 692 -26.12 -25.77 16.73
CA LEU A 692 -24.93 -25.07 16.25
C LEU A 692 -23.65 -25.79 16.72
N ASP A 693 -23.65 -26.26 17.96
CA ASP A 693 -22.58 -27.01 18.60
C ASP A 693 -23.17 -28.23 19.35
N PRO A 694 -23.23 -29.41 18.69
CA PRO A 694 -23.80 -30.62 19.27
C PRO A 694 -23.09 -31.14 20.51
N GLU A 695 -21.82 -30.78 20.71
CA GLU A 695 -21.00 -31.24 21.84
C GLU A 695 -20.99 -30.24 23.01
N ASN A 696 -21.78 -29.17 22.92
CA ASN A 696 -21.80 -28.14 23.95
C ASN A 696 -22.36 -28.64 25.30
N GLU A 697 -21.47 -28.91 26.25
CA GLU A 697 -21.84 -29.42 27.58
C GLU A 697 -22.77 -28.48 28.35
N THR A 698 -22.56 -27.17 28.24
CA THR A 698 -23.38 -26.17 28.95
C THR A 698 -24.82 -26.19 28.46
N ALA A 699 -25.03 -26.28 27.14
CA ALA A 699 -26.35 -26.34 26.56
C ALA A 699 -27.03 -27.70 26.83
N SER A 700 -26.29 -28.80 26.74
CA SER A 700 -26.79 -30.15 27.08
C SER A 700 -27.27 -30.23 28.52
N HIS A 701 -26.45 -29.73 29.45
CA HIS A 701 -26.82 -29.64 30.86
C HIS A 701 -28.01 -28.70 31.09
N GLY A 702 -28.09 -27.57 30.38
CA GLY A 702 -29.23 -26.65 30.42
C GLY A 702 -30.55 -27.32 30.00
N VAL A 703 -30.53 -28.10 28.91
CA VAL A 703 -31.70 -28.89 28.45
C VAL A 703 -32.11 -29.94 29.49
N PHE A 704 -31.14 -30.70 30.02
CA PHE A 704 -31.40 -31.72 31.03
C PHE A 704 -31.99 -31.13 32.31
N ARG A 705 -31.39 -30.05 32.83
CA ARG A 705 -31.83 -29.36 34.05
C ARG A 705 -33.27 -28.86 33.96
N LEU A 706 -33.70 -28.41 32.77
CA LEU A 706 -35.06 -27.94 32.51
C LEU A 706 -36.04 -29.06 32.10
N GLY A 707 -35.65 -30.33 32.24
CA GLY A 707 -36.51 -31.48 31.95
C GLY A 707 -36.73 -31.77 30.46
N GLY A 708 -35.90 -31.22 29.57
CA GLY A 708 -35.96 -31.46 28.13
C GLY A 708 -35.11 -32.68 27.69
N THR A 709 -35.48 -33.30 26.57
CA THR A 709 -34.63 -34.29 25.89
C THR A 709 -33.69 -33.60 24.89
N THR A 710 -32.44 -34.06 24.81
CA THR A 710 -31.41 -33.56 23.86
C THR A 710 -31.68 -33.95 22.40
N ALA A 711 -32.57 -34.93 22.16
CA ALA A 711 -32.94 -35.35 20.81
C ALA A 711 -33.73 -34.24 20.06
N PRO A 712 -33.30 -33.81 18.86
CA PRO A 712 -34.04 -32.84 18.06
C PRO A 712 -35.28 -33.50 17.46
N ARG A 713 -36.45 -32.84 17.61
CA ARG A 713 -37.72 -33.31 17.02
C ARG A 713 -37.94 -32.86 15.57
N GLU A 714 -36.97 -32.21 14.92
CA GLU A 714 -37.08 -31.80 13.51
C GLU A 714 -35.78 -32.06 12.74
N PRO A 715 -35.85 -32.63 11.51
CA PRO A 715 -34.69 -32.83 10.66
C PRO A 715 -34.18 -31.49 10.10
N ALA A 716 -32.86 -31.32 10.08
CA ALA A 716 -32.18 -30.12 9.57
C ALA A 716 -32.55 -29.82 8.10
N PRO A 717 -32.69 -28.53 7.71
CA PRO A 717 -32.89 -28.16 6.31
C PRO A 717 -31.65 -28.52 5.50
N LYS A 718 -31.83 -29.33 4.45
CA LYS A 718 -30.79 -29.69 3.49
C LYS A 718 -30.35 -28.44 2.73
N GLY A 719 -29.10 -28.00 2.93
CA GLY A 719 -28.50 -27.01 2.03
C GLY A 719 -27.36 -26.20 2.61
N ALA A 720 -26.21 -26.82 2.89
CA ALA A 720 -24.93 -26.12 2.87
C ALA A 720 -23.88 -27.12 2.35
N LYS A 721 -23.47 -26.94 1.08
CA LYS A 721 -22.34 -27.67 0.52
C LYS A 721 -21.05 -27.05 1.08
N LYS A 722 -20.11 -27.96 1.37
CA LYS A 722 -18.74 -27.76 1.87
C LYS A 722 -17.97 -26.67 1.14
#